data_AF-A0A0C2WHF9-F1
#
_entry.id   AF-A0A0C2WHF9-F1
#
_cell.length_a   1.000
_cell.length_b   1.000
_cell.length_c   1.000
_cell.angle_alpha   90.00
_cell.angle_beta   90.00
_cell.angle_gamma   90.00
#
_symmetry.space_group_name_H-M   'P 1'
#
loop_
_entity.id
_entity.type
_entity.pdbx_description
1 polymer ?
#
loop_
_entity_poly.entity_id
_entity_poly.type
_entity_poly.pdbx_seq_one_letter_code
_entity_poly.pdbx_strand_id
1 'polypeptide(L)'
;MDPDTTEPTEHITEHKQLATFERYDEFKRHLDVWLHCDLSSTTDLTEAEKLAWVRLEGICNEYQEQSFLLDPWLNELLVPPVELLRRHVTKVVNEKHQNFLTWRLFYLNLIIYQIIKTRGYKTIVPFFPHEVSDLDVALTFIEQYQDSDLKIANSWAIPYIMLLWLSLICRLPFDLASFDEIGSTSSTTVQRIESLGRLHLNKAGIDRDSAALLLSKLYTRSDTQVLFKPFLEWCDPILTATSEVFQALGCLQTISEVLKSAGKDQIGPYLPLILDLVHKAIANSALAANTTIRKQCIKITGRVGLTFLPATSRIQTTARHLQGTTASNEGFAQTGDDSEDVPDEIEGVVDEMLIALRDRVRYDTTIRWSAAKYMARIASRVPSEFADQLLDAVMEVYTVHYVQGEELNPITEPSWHGATLACAEFARQGLINKLKVATALEWVLKALSYDVRKGSHSIGSNVRDAACYFLWSLPRTQDPEVIRPYAERLAQSLMTAALFDREVHIRRAASAAFQENVGRMGLFPHGIDLLKWADFHGVGVRRSAFLVAAPEVAKHLVYRDTLINHLAQTTLKHWDKSMREIGSEALGNICQPDLDQVAPGVIGQLKQSLAFVDDHEIHGAVLGLREMSEAFRRAAQNEDSSEARWQVGIFELIDNLREPTLKSYRNDILLEASCLLISSSISQIALVHRPDLDVKSVPRWRFILDLGLKHRNEVVQRTAAQTVGVLSNLRSSDKDTKRYVYPYFQLVLKTLLDGLEDYSVDERGDVGSWVRISSLQGLSSSVELILRSDIRNPNDWLPQELYLGIWAGMLKQGAERLDNVRAEVGKGVVQLLEASTLKANGNVSGSRWIPCGYDLLRQLFMVETGSGEGWNQPAWLFPRIVQVLQVPEYRSNILKGLVLSIGSRNEGTHRPAATALTEYLIERDTAFPNERIIDAVFKELLDLAKANSASNTVVLPILSTFDALIEGSVVAEPTESEERANV
;
A
#
# COMPACT_ATOMS: atom_id res chain seq x y z
N MET A 1 -20.37 25.03 -0.42
CA MET A 1 -21.41 24.55 0.51
C MET A 1 -21.28 23.06 0.55
N ASP A 2 -20.67 22.61 1.65
CA ASP A 2 -20.26 21.28 2.11
C ASP A 2 -19.63 20.28 1.12
N PRO A 3 -18.28 20.19 1.15
CA PRO A 3 -17.50 19.09 0.60
C PRO A 3 -17.09 18.13 1.75
N ASP A 4 -17.74 16.98 1.85
CA ASP A 4 -17.25 15.87 2.68
C ASP A 4 -17.65 14.54 2.02
N THR A 5 -16.93 14.19 0.96
CA THR A 5 -16.97 12.86 0.34
C THR A 5 -15.94 11.98 1.02
N THR A 6 -16.41 11.19 1.96
CA THR A 6 -15.69 10.03 2.51
C THR A 6 -15.50 8.99 1.41
N GLU A 7 -14.24 8.57 1.22
CA GLU A 7 -13.87 7.45 0.36
C GLU A 7 -14.61 6.17 0.82
N PRO A 8 -15.17 5.36 -0.11
CA PRO A 8 -15.75 4.09 0.27
C PRO A 8 -14.62 3.14 0.66
N THR A 9 -14.55 2.83 1.94
CA THR A 9 -13.76 1.73 2.49
C THR A 9 -14.32 0.43 1.91
N GLU A 10 -13.57 -0.19 0.99
CA GLU A 10 -13.80 -1.57 0.55
C GLU A 10 -13.58 -2.51 1.76
N HIS A 11 -14.64 -2.76 2.51
CA HIS A 11 -14.73 -3.94 3.34
C HIS A 11 -14.68 -5.16 2.40
N ILE A 12 -13.53 -5.82 2.37
CA ILE A 12 -13.37 -7.15 1.76
C ILE A 12 -14.29 -8.10 2.54
N THR A 13 -15.50 -8.30 2.03
CA THR A 13 -16.40 -9.34 2.49
C THR A 13 -15.76 -10.69 2.19
N GLU A 14 -15.59 -11.52 3.22
CA GLU A 14 -15.17 -12.91 3.10
C GLU A 14 -16.00 -13.61 2.01
N HIS A 15 -15.36 -14.11 0.95
CA HIS A 15 -16.05 -14.90 -0.06
C HIS A 15 -16.44 -16.26 0.55
N LYS A 16 -17.71 -16.39 0.95
CA LYS A 16 -18.30 -17.69 1.33
C LYS A 16 -18.10 -18.67 0.18
N GLN A 17 -17.42 -19.80 0.41
CA GLN A 17 -17.34 -20.88 -0.58
C GLN A 17 -18.72 -21.54 -0.68
N LEU A 18 -19.39 -21.38 -1.82
CA LEU A 18 -20.70 -21.97 -2.09
C LEU A 18 -20.50 -23.34 -2.74
N ALA A 19 -21.07 -24.39 -2.15
CA ALA A 19 -20.98 -25.74 -2.71
C ALA A 19 -22.19 -26.09 -3.61
N THR A 20 -23.33 -25.43 -3.38
CA THR A 20 -24.60 -25.64 -4.08
C THR A 20 -25.35 -24.31 -4.23
N PHE A 21 -26.42 -24.28 -5.05
CA PHE A 21 -27.31 -23.12 -5.15
C PHE A 21 -28.32 -23.09 -3.97
N GLU A 22 -27.82 -22.78 -2.77
CA GLU A 22 -28.58 -22.81 -1.50
C GLU A 22 -29.82 -21.91 -1.50
N ARG A 23 -29.82 -20.83 -2.30
CA ARG A 23 -30.90 -19.83 -2.36
C ARG A 23 -31.95 -20.11 -3.43
N TYR A 24 -31.99 -21.33 -3.98
CA TYR A 24 -32.96 -21.72 -5.02
C TYR A 24 -34.42 -21.45 -4.63
N ASP A 25 -34.87 -21.90 -3.45
CA ASP A 25 -36.27 -21.74 -3.02
C ASP A 25 -36.64 -20.26 -2.79
N GLU A 26 -35.68 -19.45 -2.35
CA GLU A 26 -35.87 -18.01 -2.23
C GLU A 26 -35.97 -17.34 -3.59
N PHE A 27 -35.09 -17.70 -4.52
CA PHE A 27 -35.12 -17.19 -5.89
C PHE A 27 -36.46 -17.52 -6.55
N LYS A 28 -36.91 -18.78 -6.46
CA LYS A 28 -38.17 -19.24 -7.06
C LYS A 28 -39.38 -18.46 -6.53
N ARG A 29 -39.47 -18.27 -5.20
CA ARG A 29 -40.55 -17.47 -4.59
C ARG A 29 -40.62 -16.04 -5.11
N HIS A 30 -39.47 -15.40 -5.32
CA HIS A 30 -39.43 -14.04 -5.88
C HIS A 30 -39.70 -14.03 -7.39
N LEU A 31 -39.26 -15.05 -8.12
CA LEU A 31 -39.58 -15.22 -9.54
C LEU A 31 -41.09 -15.42 -9.75
N ASP A 32 -41.75 -16.19 -8.88
CA ASP A 32 -43.19 -16.45 -8.96
C ASP A 32 -44.04 -15.17 -8.89
N VAL A 33 -43.59 -14.13 -8.15
CA VAL A 33 -44.25 -12.81 -8.15
C VAL A 33 -44.34 -12.22 -9.55
N TRP A 34 -43.26 -12.37 -10.34
CA TRP A 34 -43.20 -11.90 -11.72
C TRP A 34 -43.94 -12.82 -12.70
N LEU A 35 -43.98 -14.13 -12.45
CA LEU A 35 -44.69 -15.08 -13.31
C LEU A 35 -46.22 -14.90 -13.30
N HIS A 36 -46.77 -14.30 -12.24
CA HIS A 36 -48.20 -14.04 -12.09
C HIS A 36 -48.60 -12.58 -12.39
N CYS A 37 -47.66 -11.72 -12.79
CA CYS A 37 -47.96 -10.33 -13.10
C CYS A 37 -48.61 -10.17 -14.49
N ASP A 38 -49.51 -9.20 -14.63
CA ASP A 38 -50.05 -8.84 -15.94
C ASP A 38 -49.08 -7.88 -16.65
N LEU A 39 -48.34 -8.41 -17.63
CA LEU A 39 -47.39 -7.65 -18.43
C LEU A 39 -48.06 -6.53 -19.25
N SER A 40 -49.37 -6.58 -19.49
CA SER A 40 -50.11 -5.51 -20.18
C SER A 40 -50.54 -4.37 -19.26
N SER A 41 -50.36 -4.50 -17.93
CA SER A 41 -50.78 -3.48 -16.97
C SER A 41 -49.87 -2.25 -17.00
N THR A 42 -50.48 -1.09 -17.23
CA THR A 42 -49.82 0.23 -17.23
C THR A 42 -49.68 0.86 -15.84
N THR A 43 -50.14 0.17 -14.79
CA THR A 43 -50.01 0.64 -13.40
C THR A 43 -48.56 0.59 -12.92
N ASP A 44 -48.25 1.42 -11.92
CA ASP A 44 -46.93 1.39 -11.27
C ASP A 44 -46.64 0.02 -10.63
N LEU A 45 -45.34 -0.23 -10.40
CA LEU A 45 -44.89 -1.44 -9.71
C LEU A 45 -45.34 -1.41 -8.25
N THR A 46 -45.91 -2.53 -7.82
CA THR A 46 -46.22 -2.80 -6.42
C THR A 46 -44.95 -2.94 -5.59
N GLU A 47 -45.03 -2.70 -4.28
CA GLU A 47 -43.89 -2.89 -3.38
C GLU A 47 -43.39 -4.35 -3.36
N ALA A 48 -44.29 -5.31 -3.58
CA ALA A 48 -43.93 -6.73 -3.70
C ALA A 48 -43.07 -6.99 -4.95
N GLU A 49 -43.41 -6.40 -6.10
CA GLU A 49 -42.63 -6.50 -7.35
C GLU A 49 -41.25 -5.83 -7.20
N LYS A 50 -41.19 -4.63 -6.61
CA LYS A 50 -39.92 -3.92 -6.35
C LYS A 50 -38.99 -4.75 -5.46
N LEU A 51 -39.52 -5.30 -4.36
CA LEU A 51 -38.75 -6.16 -3.45
C LEU A 51 -38.29 -7.44 -4.14
N ALA A 52 -39.17 -8.09 -4.91
CA ALA A 52 -38.82 -9.32 -5.63
C ALA A 52 -37.67 -9.08 -6.62
N TRP A 53 -37.69 -7.98 -7.37
CA TRP A 53 -36.58 -7.60 -8.26
C TRP A 53 -35.25 -7.46 -7.51
N VAL A 54 -35.21 -6.65 -6.44
CA VAL A 54 -33.97 -6.40 -5.68
C VAL A 54 -33.41 -7.70 -5.10
N ARG A 55 -34.29 -8.62 -4.66
CA ARG A 55 -33.88 -9.93 -4.13
C ARG A 55 -33.31 -10.84 -5.22
N LEU A 56 -33.95 -10.91 -6.40
CA LEU A 56 -33.47 -11.69 -7.53
C LEU A 56 -32.09 -11.20 -8.00
N GLU A 57 -31.91 -9.89 -8.15
CA GLU A 57 -30.62 -9.29 -8.54
C GLU A 57 -29.54 -9.57 -7.48
N GLY A 58 -29.86 -9.40 -6.19
CA GLY A 58 -28.93 -9.70 -5.11
C GLY A 58 -28.48 -11.16 -5.08
N ILE A 59 -29.39 -12.11 -5.33
CA ILE A 59 -29.05 -13.54 -5.44
C ILE A 59 -28.13 -13.76 -6.66
N CYS A 60 -28.48 -13.25 -7.84
CA CYS A 60 -27.66 -13.43 -9.04
C CYS A 60 -26.23 -12.90 -8.89
N ASN A 61 -26.03 -11.77 -8.19
CA ASN A 61 -24.72 -11.19 -7.94
C ASN A 61 -23.88 -12.04 -6.96
N GLU A 62 -24.49 -12.72 -5.98
CA GLU A 62 -23.81 -13.60 -5.02
C GLU A 62 -23.16 -14.81 -5.72
N TYR A 63 -23.81 -15.37 -6.75
CA TYR A 63 -23.37 -16.56 -7.46
C TYR A 63 -22.56 -16.28 -8.74
N GLN A 64 -22.20 -15.02 -9.02
CA GLN A 64 -21.56 -14.65 -10.28
C GLN A 64 -20.20 -15.33 -10.51
N GLU A 65 -19.38 -15.45 -9.47
CA GLU A 65 -18.06 -16.11 -9.52
C GLU A 65 -18.15 -17.64 -9.65
N GLN A 66 -19.26 -18.23 -9.20
CA GLN A 66 -19.50 -19.69 -9.20
C GLN A 66 -20.78 -20.03 -9.96
N SER A 67 -20.95 -19.42 -11.14
CA SER A 67 -22.21 -19.45 -11.88
C SER A 67 -22.66 -20.83 -12.37
N PHE A 68 -21.74 -21.80 -12.44
CA PHE A 68 -22.05 -23.20 -12.78
C PHE A 68 -22.97 -23.88 -11.76
N LEU A 69 -23.11 -23.34 -10.53
CA LEU A 69 -24.03 -23.86 -9.52
C LEU A 69 -25.50 -23.72 -9.93
N LEU A 70 -25.82 -22.83 -10.88
CA LEU A 70 -27.18 -22.66 -11.41
C LEU A 70 -27.57 -23.76 -12.41
N ASP A 71 -26.61 -24.47 -13.01
CA ASP A 71 -26.81 -25.40 -14.14
C ASP A 71 -27.94 -26.42 -13.93
N PRO A 72 -28.03 -27.09 -12.75
CA PRO A 72 -29.10 -28.07 -12.50
C PRO A 72 -30.51 -27.46 -12.51
N TRP A 73 -30.63 -26.15 -12.28
CA TRP A 73 -31.89 -25.46 -12.05
C TRP A 73 -32.32 -24.58 -13.23
N LEU A 74 -31.46 -24.38 -14.25
CA LEU A 74 -31.71 -23.43 -15.35
C LEU A 74 -33.05 -23.67 -16.05
N ASN A 75 -33.46 -24.93 -16.23
CA ASN A 75 -34.74 -25.24 -16.84
C ASN A 75 -35.91 -24.58 -16.08
N GLU A 76 -35.90 -24.66 -14.75
CA GLU A 76 -36.96 -24.10 -13.90
C GLU A 76 -36.86 -22.58 -13.74
N LEU A 77 -35.65 -22.03 -13.83
CA LEU A 77 -35.43 -20.59 -13.64
C LEU A 77 -35.68 -19.78 -14.91
N LEU A 78 -35.45 -20.35 -16.10
CA LEU A 78 -35.50 -19.63 -17.38
C LEU A 78 -36.75 -19.93 -18.22
N VAL A 79 -37.19 -21.19 -18.29
CA VAL A 79 -38.30 -21.54 -19.19
C VAL A 79 -39.59 -20.78 -18.82
N PRO A 80 -39.99 -20.69 -17.54
CA PRO A 80 -41.21 -19.97 -17.18
C PRO A 80 -41.24 -18.48 -17.58
N PRO A 81 -40.22 -17.65 -17.26
CA PRO A 81 -40.24 -16.24 -17.65
C PRO A 81 -40.10 -16.03 -19.16
N VAL A 82 -39.36 -16.90 -19.87
CA VAL A 82 -39.23 -16.81 -21.32
C VAL A 82 -40.53 -17.20 -22.02
N GLU A 83 -41.24 -18.22 -21.55
CA GLU A 83 -42.55 -18.60 -22.09
C GLU A 83 -43.63 -17.57 -21.78
N LEU A 84 -43.55 -16.89 -20.63
CA LEU A 84 -44.40 -15.73 -20.34
C LEU A 84 -44.15 -14.58 -21.33
N LEU A 85 -42.87 -14.30 -21.63
CA LEU A 85 -42.50 -13.31 -22.66
C LEU A 85 -43.03 -13.72 -24.03
N ARG A 86 -42.84 -14.97 -24.46
CA ARG A 86 -43.34 -15.52 -25.74
C ARG A 86 -44.84 -15.28 -25.90
N ARG A 87 -45.64 -15.66 -24.89
CA ARG A 87 -47.09 -15.48 -24.89
C ARG A 87 -47.50 -14.02 -25.00
N HIS A 88 -46.82 -13.12 -24.27
CA HIS A 88 -47.11 -11.69 -24.32
C HIS A 88 -46.75 -11.08 -25.68
N VAL A 89 -45.57 -11.36 -26.21
CA VAL A 89 -45.13 -10.91 -27.54
C VAL A 89 -46.12 -11.37 -28.62
N THR A 90 -46.52 -12.65 -28.58
CA THR A 90 -47.51 -13.21 -29.52
C THR A 90 -48.84 -12.46 -29.43
N LYS A 91 -49.32 -12.18 -28.22
CA LYS A 91 -50.55 -11.41 -27.99
C LYS A 91 -50.45 -10.01 -28.60
N VAL A 92 -49.35 -9.29 -28.34
CA VAL A 92 -49.13 -7.93 -28.85
C VAL A 92 -49.17 -7.87 -30.37
N VAL A 93 -48.46 -8.80 -31.04
CA VAL A 93 -48.40 -8.87 -32.50
C VAL A 93 -49.76 -9.22 -33.11
N ASN A 94 -50.45 -10.23 -32.57
CA ASN A 94 -51.74 -10.68 -33.09
C ASN A 94 -52.87 -9.66 -32.88
N GLU A 95 -52.90 -9.00 -31.72
CA GLU A 95 -53.94 -8.02 -31.36
C GLU A 95 -53.63 -6.60 -31.85
N LYS A 96 -52.46 -6.37 -32.48
CA LYS A 96 -51.96 -5.05 -32.92
C LYS A 96 -52.01 -4.00 -31.80
N HIS A 97 -51.62 -4.40 -30.59
CA HIS A 97 -51.72 -3.55 -29.40
C HIS A 97 -50.67 -2.43 -29.44
N GLN A 98 -51.07 -1.16 -29.42
CA GLN A 98 -50.12 -0.03 -29.55
C GLN A 98 -49.39 0.34 -28.24
N ASN A 99 -49.97 0.02 -27.06
CA ASN A 99 -49.41 0.38 -25.75
C ASN A 99 -48.90 -0.85 -24.98
N PHE A 100 -47.92 -1.55 -25.54
CA PHE A 100 -47.39 -2.79 -24.97
C PHE A 100 -46.14 -2.60 -24.09
N LEU A 101 -45.53 -1.40 -24.11
CA LEU A 101 -44.32 -1.11 -23.34
C LEU A 101 -44.66 -0.71 -21.91
N THR A 102 -44.62 -1.69 -21.01
CA THR A 102 -44.89 -1.52 -19.57
C THR A 102 -43.63 -1.73 -18.73
N TRP A 103 -43.64 -1.20 -17.50
CA TRP A 103 -42.58 -1.47 -16.52
C TRP A 103 -42.42 -2.96 -16.25
N ARG A 104 -43.52 -3.71 -16.20
CA ARG A 104 -43.49 -5.16 -15.93
C ARG A 104 -42.78 -5.93 -17.04
N LEU A 105 -43.04 -5.59 -18.31
CA LEU A 105 -42.31 -6.15 -19.44
C LEU A 105 -40.81 -5.83 -19.38
N PHE A 106 -40.47 -4.59 -19.03
CA PHE A 106 -39.08 -4.18 -18.86
C PHE A 106 -38.36 -5.00 -17.78
N TYR A 107 -38.94 -5.13 -16.59
CA TYR A 107 -38.34 -5.90 -15.50
C TYR A 107 -38.29 -7.40 -15.77
N LEU A 108 -39.27 -7.98 -16.47
CA LEU A 108 -39.19 -9.38 -16.90
C LEU A 108 -37.96 -9.62 -17.79
N ASN A 109 -37.71 -8.74 -18.75
CA ASN A 109 -36.51 -8.82 -19.60
C ASN A 109 -35.22 -8.60 -18.80
N LEU A 110 -35.23 -7.73 -17.79
CA LEU A 110 -34.12 -7.58 -16.87
C LEU A 110 -33.86 -8.83 -16.03
N ILE A 111 -34.90 -9.54 -15.57
CA ILE A 111 -34.75 -10.79 -14.82
C ILE A 111 -34.08 -11.86 -15.69
N ILE A 112 -34.57 -12.02 -16.93
CA ILE A 112 -33.94 -12.93 -17.90
C ILE A 112 -32.47 -12.51 -18.12
N TYR A 113 -32.21 -11.21 -18.28
CA TYR A 113 -30.85 -10.68 -18.40
C TYR A 113 -29.98 -10.98 -17.18
N GLN A 114 -30.46 -10.85 -15.95
CA GLN A 114 -29.64 -11.12 -14.75
C GLN A 114 -29.18 -12.58 -14.73
N ILE A 115 -30.05 -13.51 -15.14
CA ILE A 115 -29.65 -14.92 -15.23
C ILE A 115 -28.63 -15.15 -16.37
N ILE A 116 -28.81 -14.46 -17.51
CA ILE A 116 -27.83 -14.44 -18.60
C ILE A 116 -26.49 -13.82 -18.16
N LYS A 117 -26.50 -12.76 -17.37
CA LYS A 117 -25.32 -12.08 -16.84
C LYS A 117 -24.56 -13.00 -15.88
N THR A 118 -25.26 -13.71 -15.00
CA THR A 118 -24.65 -14.66 -14.06
C THR A 118 -24.05 -15.85 -14.80
N ARG A 119 -24.80 -16.52 -15.69
CA ARG A 119 -24.37 -17.81 -16.27
C ARG A 119 -23.69 -17.73 -17.64
N GLY A 120 -24.06 -16.75 -18.44
CA GLY A 120 -23.59 -16.51 -19.81
C GLY A 120 -24.61 -16.94 -20.89
N TYR A 121 -24.77 -16.09 -21.92
CA TYR A 121 -25.80 -16.24 -22.95
C TYR A 121 -25.75 -17.58 -23.71
N LYS A 122 -24.56 -18.16 -23.94
CA LYS A 122 -24.43 -19.41 -24.71
C LYS A 122 -25.13 -20.61 -24.04
N THR A 123 -25.12 -20.64 -22.71
CA THR A 123 -25.77 -21.68 -21.93
C THR A 123 -27.28 -21.43 -21.82
N ILE A 124 -27.70 -20.16 -21.81
CA ILE A 124 -29.11 -19.78 -21.63
C ILE A 124 -29.93 -19.83 -22.93
N VAL A 125 -29.35 -19.40 -24.06
CA VAL A 125 -30.07 -19.33 -25.35
C VAL A 125 -30.76 -20.64 -25.76
N PRO A 126 -30.21 -21.85 -25.54
CA PRO A 126 -30.91 -23.11 -25.83
C PRO A 126 -32.26 -23.29 -25.12
N PHE A 127 -32.53 -22.57 -24.02
CA PHE A 127 -33.81 -22.60 -23.31
C PHE A 127 -34.86 -21.66 -23.92
N PHE A 128 -34.51 -20.88 -24.96
CA PHE A 128 -35.47 -20.03 -25.64
C PHE A 128 -36.34 -20.85 -26.62
N PRO A 129 -37.57 -20.37 -26.90
CA PRO A 129 -38.43 -20.95 -27.91
C PRO A 129 -37.73 -20.98 -29.27
N HIS A 130 -37.87 -22.08 -30.00
CA HIS A 130 -37.15 -22.33 -31.25
C HIS A 130 -38.09 -22.94 -32.30
N GLU A 131 -39.34 -22.47 -32.34
CA GLU A 131 -40.31 -22.87 -33.35
C GLU A 131 -40.26 -21.93 -34.55
N VAL A 132 -40.55 -22.47 -35.74
CA VAL A 132 -40.54 -21.72 -37.00
C VAL A 132 -41.59 -20.59 -36.99
N SER A 133 -42.72 -20.80 -36.31
CA SER A 133 -43.78 -19.81 -36.12
C SER A 133 -43.36 -18.61 -35.26
N ASP A 134 -42.28 -18.72 -34.47
CA ASP A 134 -41.81 -17.64 -33.62
C ASP A 134 -41.07 -16.53 -34.41
N LEU A 135 -40.64 -16.81 -35.65
CA LEU A 135 -39.85 -15.86 -36.45
C LEU A 135 -40.61 -14.56 -36.68
N ASP A 136 -41.79 -14.64 -37.28
CA ASP A 136 -42.59 -13.46 -37.62
C ASP A 136 -43.05 -12.71 -36.36
N VAL A 137 -43.38 -13.45 -35.30
CA VAL A 137 -43.78 -12.90 -34.01
C VAL A 137 -42.64 -12.09 -33.37
N ALA A 138 -41.45 -12.67 -33.26
CA ALA A 138 -40.31 -12.01 -32.64
C ALA A 138 -39.80 -10.83 -33.48
N LEU A 139 -39.79 -10.97 -34.81
CA LEU A 139 -39.34 -9.93 -35.75
C LEU A 139 -40.30 -8.73 -35.78
N THR A 140 -41.60 -8.99 -35.92
CA THR A 140 -42.60 -7.93 -35.97
C THR A 140 -42.69 -7.18 -34.63
N PHE A 141 -42.54 -7.86 -33.50
CA PHE A 141 -42.54 -7.20 -32.19
C PHE A 141 -41.36 -6.24 -31.99
N ILE A 142 -40.13 -6.65 -32.36
CA ILE A 142 -38.97 -5.78 -32.18
C ILE A 142 -39.00 -4.60 -33.16
N GLU A 143 -39.55 -4.76 -34.37
CA GLU A 143 -39.83 -3.65 -35.28
C GLU A 143 -40.84 -2.67 -34.68
N GLN A 144 -41.98 -3.17 -34.15
CA GLN A 144 -42.95 -2.33 -33.43
C GLN A 144 -42.32 -1.59 -32.23
N TYR A 145 -41.38 -2.23 -31.52
CA TYR A 145 -40.63 -1.60 -30.45
C TYR A 145 -39.71 -0.47 -30.95
N GLN A 146 -39.11 -0.61 -32.13
CA GLN A 146 -38.26 0.43 -32.71
C GLN A 146 -39.06 1.67 -33.12
N ASP A 147 -40.22 1.45 -33.74
CA ASP A 147 -41.12 2.48 -34.26
C ASP A 147 -41.93 3.18 -33.16
N SER A 148 -41.98 2.62 -31.94
CA SER A 148 -42.70 3.22 -30.83
C SER A 148 -41.99 4.48 -30.29
N ASP A 149 -42.74 5.60 -30.22
CA ASP A 149 -42.29 6.83 -29.55
C ASP A 149 -42.27 6.70 -28.01
N LEU A 150 -42.97 5.69 -27.46
CA LEU A 150 -43.11 5.44 -26.02
C LEU A 150 -41.94 4.60 -25.49
N LYS A 151 -40.71 5.11 -25.59
CA LYS A 151 -39.54 4.39 -25.04
C LYS A 151 -39.43 4.67 -23.55
N ILE A 152 -39.68 3.64 -22.73
CA ILE A 152 -39.28 3.64 -21.33
C ILE A 152 -37.77 3.90 -21.28
N ALA A 153 -37.34 4.89 -20.48
CA ALA A 153 -35.92 5.18 -20.29
C ALA A 153 -35.17 3.89 -19.88
N ASN A 154 -34.04 3.61 -20.54
CA ASN A 154 -33.20 2.43 -20.29
C ASN A 154 -33.81 1.05 -20.61
N SER A 155 -34.77 0.94 -21.53
CA SER A 155 -35.38 -0.34 -21.98
C SER A 155 -34.48 -1.27 -22.81
N TRP A 156 -33.15 -1.14 -22.73
CA TRP A 156 -32.16 -1.89 -23.55
C TRP A 156 -32.23 -3.42 -23.40
N ALA A 157 -32.79 -3.92 -22.30
CA ALA A 157 -32.94 -5.36 -22.07
C ALA A 157 -33.90 -6.02 -23.07
N ILE A 158 -34.95 -5.30 -23.51
CA ILE A 158 -35.91 -5.81 -24.49
C ILE A 158 -35.23 -6.13 -25.83
N PRO A 159 -34.58 -5.19 -26.53
CA PRO A 159 -33.92 -5.50 -27.79
C PRO A 159 -32.80 -6.53 -27.61
N TYR A 160 -32.09 -6.53 -26.48
CA TYR A 160 -31.09 -7.57 -26.20
C TYR A 160 -31.69 -8.98 -26.21
N ILE A 161 -32.76 -9.23 -25.46
CA ILE A 161 -33.41 -10.54 -25.37
C ILE A 161 -34.04 -10.94 -26.71
N MET A 162 -34.73 -9.99 -27.38
CA MET A 162 -35.37 -10.25 -28.67
C MET A 162 -34.34 -10.58 -29.77
N LEU A 163 -33.21 -9.87 -29.84
CA LEU A 163 -32.14 -10.17 -30.80
C LEU A 163 -31.47 -11.52 -30.53
N LEU A 164 -31.29 -11.90 -29.25
CA LEU A 164 -30.82 -13.25 -28.90
C LEU A 164 -31.80 -14.33 -29.36
N TRP A 165 -33.10 -14.12 -29.14
CA TRP A 165 -34.14 -15.04 -29.57
C TRP A 165 -34.17 -15.20 -31.08
N LEU A 166 -34.15 -14.09 -31.83
CA LEU A 166 -34.04 -14.11 -33.29
C LEU A 166 -32.76 -14.83 -33.75
N SER A 167 -31.62 -14.64 -33.07
CA SER A 167 -30.37 -15.32 -33.43
C SER A 167 -30.43 -16.85 -33.27
N LEU A 168 -31.31 -17.35 -32.40
CA LEU A 168 -31.60 -18.78 -32.27
C LEU A 168 -32.49 -19.25 -33.40
N ILE A 169 -33.59 -18.55 -33.67
CA ILE A 169 -34.55 -18.89 -34.73
C ILE A 169 -33.85 -18.87 -36.10
N CYS A 170 -32.98 -17.90 -36.37
CA CYS A 170 -32.20 -17.83 -37.61
C CYS A 170 -31.22 -19.01 -37.81
N ARG A 171 -30.98 -19.88 -36.82
CA ARG A 171 -30.18 -21.10 -37.01
C ARG A 171 -31.00 -22.30 -37.51
N LEU A 172 -32.32 -22.20 -37.50
CA LEU A 172 -33.19 -23.29 -37.88
C LEU A 172 -33.12 -23.55 -39.41
N PRO A 173 -33.16 -24.81 -39.85
CA PRO A 173 -32.90 -25.20 -41.24
C PRO A 173 -34.16 -25.07 -42.13
N PHE A 174 -34.74 -23.87 -42.24
CA PHE A 174 -35.82 -23.54 -43.17
C PHE A 174 -35.45 -22.35 -44.03
N ASP A 175 -35.95 -22.25 -45.27
CA ASP A 175 -35.66 -21.11 -46.16
C ASP A 175 -36.38 -19.85 -45.70
N LEU A 176 -35.65 -18.74 -45.47
CA LEU A 176 -36.26 -17.47 -45.05
C LEU A 176 -37.20 -16.89 -46.11
N ALA A 177 -37.01 -17.22 -47.40
CA ALA A 177 -37.89 -16.78 -48.47
C ALA A 177 -39.31 -17.36 -48.35
N SER A 178 -39.50 -18.44 -47.58
CA SER A 178 -40.84 -19.04 -47.36
C SER A 178 -41.81 -18.14 -46.57
N PHE A 179 -41.31 -17.08 -45.94
CA PHE A 179 -42.10 -16.10 -45.19
C PHE A 179 -42.42 -14.84 -46.02
N ASP A 180 -41.93 -14.77 -47.26
CA ASP A 180 -42.11 -13.61 -48.12
C ASP A 180 -43.39 -13.74 -48.98
N GLU A 181 -44.17 -12.66 -49.06
CA GLU A 181 -45.33 -12.61 -49.95
C GLU A 181 -44.88 -12.50 -51.42
N ILE A 182 -45.20 -13.52 -52.23
CA ILE A 182 -44.81 -13.61 -53.64
C ILE A 182 -45.42 -12.42 -54.42
N GLY A 183 -44.55 -11.53 -54.93
CA GLY A 183 -44.95 -10.38 -55.75
C GLY A 183 -45.21 -9.08 -55.00
N SER A 184 -44.99 -9.04 -53.68
CA SER A 184 -45.06 -7.79 -52.90
C SER A 184 -43.83 -6.89 -53.14
N THR A 185 -44.01 -5.58 -53.05
CA THR A 185 -42.94 -4.58 -53.02
C THR A 185 -42.36 -4.35 -51.62
N SER A 186 -42.88 -5.03 -50.59
CA SER A 186 -42.38 -4.96 -49.22
C SER A 186 -40.98 -5.58 -49.08
N SER A 187 -40.20 -5.11 -48.11
CA SER A 187 -38.90 -5.69 -47.77
C SER A 187 -39.03 -7.17 -47.43
N THR A 188 -38.15 -8.01 -47.97
CA THR A 188 -38.11 -9.45 -47.66
C THR A 188 -37.76 -9.67 -46.19
N THR A 189 -38.12 -10.84 -45.65
CA THR A 189 -37.82 -11.27 -44.28
C THR A 189 -36.31 -11.16 -44.00
N VAL A 190 -35.49 -11.52 -45.00
CA VAL A 190 -34.04 -11.37 -44.96
C VAL A 190 -33.61 -9.90 -44.81
N GLN A 191 -34.17 -9.00 -45.61
CA GLN A 191 -33.88 -7.56 -45.56
C GLN A 191 -34.35 -6.92 -44.25
N ARG A 192 -35.50 -7.37 -43.71
CA ARG A 192 -36.01 -6.96 -42.40
C ARG A 192 -35.05 -7.34 -41.27
N ILE A 193 -34.61 -8.60 -41.22
CA ILE A 193 -33.64 -9.08 -40.21
C ILE A 193 -32.30 -8.35 -40.34
N GLU A 194 -31.79 -8.19 -41.57
CA GLU A 194 -30.51 -7.53 -41.82
C GLU A 194 -30.54 -6.04 -41.44
N SER A 195 -31.59 -5.31 -41.83
CA SER A 195 -31.75 -3.89 -41.49
C SER A 195 -31.87 -3.68 -39.98
N LEU A 196 -32.64 -4.53 -39.29
CA LEU A 196 -32.76 -4.54 -37.84
C LEU A 196 -31.40 -4.78 -37.16
N GLY A 197 -30.66 -5.80 -37.60
CA GLY A 197 -29.32 -6.09 -37.07
C GLY A 197 -28.38 -4.90 -37.25
N ARG A 198 -28.33 -4.31 -38.46
CA ARG A 198 -27.48 -3.15 -38.78
C ARG A 198 -27.85 -1.91 -37.95
N LEU A 199 -29.14 -1.67 -37.71
CA LEU A 199 -29.62 -0.57 -36.87
C LEU A 199 -29.06 -0.64 -35.44
N HIS A 200 -28.95 -1.85 -34.89
CA HIS A 200 -28.43 -2.07 -33.53
C HIS A 200 -26.90 -2.09 -33.44
N LEU A 201 -26.16 -2.13 -34.56
CA LEU A 201 -24.70 -2.14 -34.53
C LEU A 201 -24.09 -0.84 -33.99
N ASN A 202 -24.80 0.30 -34.09
CA ASN A 202 -24.31 1.59 -33.58
C ASN A 202 -24.68 1.84 -32.10
N LYS A 203 -25.24 0.86 -31.39
CA LYS A 203 -25.62 1.02 -29.99
C LYS A 203 -24.42 0.81 -29.07
N ALA A 204 -24.40 1.54 -27.96
CA ALA A 204 -23.34 1.44 -26.96
C ALA A 204 -23.51 0.24 -26.00
N GLY A 205 -24.70 -0.36 -25.97
CA GLY A 205 -25.07 -1.43 -25.04
C GLY A 205 -24.76 -2.85 -25.53
N ILE A 206 -25.11 -3.83 -24.70
CA ILE A 206 -24.96 -5.27 -24.98
C ILE A 206 -25.92 -5.78 -26.08
N ASP A 207 -26.93 -4.98 -26.43
CA ASP A 207 -27.80 -5.20 -27.58
C ASP A 207 -27.01 -5.20 -28.90
N ARG A 208 -25.92 -4.41 -29.01
CA ARG A 208 -24.99 -4.47 -30.14
C ARG A 208 -24.38 -5.86 -30.32
N ASP A 209 -23.94 -6.48 -29.22
CA ASP A 209 -23.32 -7.81 -29.26
C ASP A 209 -24.33 -8.88 -29.75
N SER A 210 -25.61 -8.73 -29.39
CA SER A 210 -26.68 -9.63 -29.86
C SER A 210 -27.06 -9.38 -31.31
N ALA A 211 -27.02 -8.13 -31.77
CA ALA A 211 -27.19 -7.78 -33.17
C ALA A 211 -26.07 -8.38 -34.04
N ALA A 212 -24.81 -8.26 -33.60
CA ALA A 212 -23.67 -8.89 -34.26
C ALA A 212 -23.81 -10.43 -34.32
N LEU A 213 -24.35 -11.04 -33.25
CA LEU A 213 -24.64 -12.48 -33.24
C LEU A 213 -25.76 -12.85 -34.23
N LEU A 214 -26.87 -12.10 -34.25
CA LEU A 214 -27.97 -12.29 -35.19
C LEU A 214 -27.48 -12.21 -36.65
N LEU A 215 -26.77 -11.13 -37.00
CA LEU A 215 -26.21 -10.95 -38.33
C LEU A 215 -25.21 -12.04 -38.68
N SER A 216 -24.38 -12.47 -37.73
CA SER A 216 -23.49 -13.61 -37.95
C SER A 216 -24.24 -14.89 -38.28
N LYS A 217 -25.38 -15.16 -37.62
CA LYS A 217 -26.22 -16.31 -37.97
C LYS A 217 -26.82 -16.14 -39.35
N LEU A 218 -27.35 -14.96 -39.68
CA LEU A 218 -27.88 -14.69 -41.01
C LEU A 218 -26.82 -14.91 -42.12
N TYR A 219 -25.61 -14.36 -41.97
CA TYR A 219 -24.55 -14.46 -42.98
C TYR A 219 -23.91 -15.84 -43.11
N THR A 220 -24.11 -16.74 -42.14
CA THR A 220 -23.54 -18.10 -42.18
C THR A 220 -24.51 -19.15 -42.65
N ARG A 221 -25.79 -18.82 -42.88
CA ARG A 221 -26.77 -19.76 -43.45
C ARG A 221 -26.51 -19.98 -44.94
N SER A 222 -26.86 -21.17 -45.42
CA SER A 222 -26.67 -21.57 -46.82
C SER A 222 -27.49 -20.74 -47.81
N ASP A 223 -28.70 -20.32 -47.45
CA ASP A 223 -29.63 -19.53 -48.28
C ASP A 223 -29.26 -18.04 -48.34
N THR A 224 -28.60 -17.49 -47.32
CA THR A 224 -28.31 -16.05 -47.20
C THR A 224 -26.83 -15.67 -47.16
N GLN A 225 -25.91 -16.63 -47.32
CA GLN A 225 -24.45 -16.37 -47.31
C GLN A 225 -23.97 -15.31 -48.32
N VAL A 226 -24.70 -15.14 -49.43
CA VAL A 226 -24.39 -14.16 -50.48
C VAL A 226 -24.41 -12.71 -49.97
N LEU A 227 -25.10 -12.44 -48.86
CA LEU A 227 -25.23 -11.11 -48.26
C LEU A 227 -23.97 -10.66 -47.51
N PHE A 228 -23.07 -11.60 -47.18
CA PHE A 228 -21.89 -11.26 -46.39
C PHE A 228 -20.94 -10.30 -47.13
N LYS A 229 -20.77 -10.48 -48.44
CA LYS A 229 -19.95 -9.56 -49.25
C LYS A 229 -20.52 -8.12 -49.29
N PRO A 230 -21.81 -7.90 -49.62
CA PRO A 230 -22.44 -6.59 -49.47
C PRO A 230 -22.30 -5.98 -48.08
N PHE A 231 -22.32 -6.81 -47.02
CA PHE A 231 -22.09 -6.33 -45.66
C PHE A 231 -20.64 -5.85 -45.45
N LEU A 232 -19.63 -6.58 -45.94
CA LEU A 232 -18.23 -6.14 -45.89
C LEU A 232 -18.01 -4.83 -46.67
N GLU A 233 -18.63 -4.70 -47.84
CA GLU A 233 -18.60 -3.47 -48.65
C GLU A 233 -19.27 -2.30 -47.91
N TRP A 234 -20.34 -2.56 -47.15
CA TRP A 234 -20.96 -1.57 -46.28
C TRP A 234 -20.07 -1.15 -45.10
N CYS A 235 -19.26 -2.07 -44.57
CA CYS A 235 -18.30 -1.78 -43.49
C CYS A 235 -17.13 -0.89 -43.95
N ASP A 236 -16.73 -0.95 -45.22
CA ASP A 236 -15.56 -0.23 -45.75
C ASP A 236 -15.55 1.29 -45.47
N PRO A 237 -16.59 2.07 -45.83
CA PRO A 237 -16.63 3.49 -45.49
C PRO A 237 -16.73 3.73 -43.98
N ILE A 238 -17.29 2.79 -43.21
CA ILE A 238 -17.41 2.88 -41.75
C ILE A 238 -16.05 2.67 -41.06
N LEU A 239 -15.16 1.87 -41.63
CA LEU A 239 -13.84 1.64 -41.04
C LEU A 239 -12.81 2.66 -41.56
N THR A 240 -13.05 3.24 -42.73
CA THR A 240 -12.10 4.15 -43.39
C THR A 240 -12.36 5.63 -43.08
N ALA A 241 -13.62 6.08 -43.12
CA ALA A 241 -13.93 7.52 -43.21
C ALA A 241 -14.68 8.11 -41.99
N THR A 242 -15.33 7.29 -41.16
CA THR A 242 -16.07 7.78 -39.99
C THR A 242 -15.24 7.76 -38.71
N SER A 243 -15.67 8.57 -37.74
CA SER A 243 -15.20 8.59 -36.35
C SER A 243 -16.18 7.89 -35.38
N GLU A 244 -17.27 7.31 -35.89
CA GLU A 244 -18.28 6.60 -35.09
C GLU A 244 -17.76 5.26 -34.57
N VAL A 245 -17.12 5.30 -33.40
CA VAL A 245 -16.48 4.14 -32.76
C VAL A 245 -17.46 2.98 -32.54
N PHE A 246 -18.72 3.23 -32.16
CA PHE A 246 -19.67 2.15 -31.87
C PHE A 246 -20.09 1.40 -33.13
N GLN A 247 -20.36 2.11 -34.23
CA GLN A 247 -20.68 1.48 -35.50
C GLN A 247 -19.50 0.67 -36.05
N ALA A 248 -18.29 1.25 -36.02
CA ALA A 248 -17.06 0.54 -36.40
C ALA A 248 -16.85 -0.73 -35.55
N LEU A 249 -17.07 -0.63 -34.24
CA LEU A 249 -16.99 -1.78 -33.34
C LEU A 249 -18.03 -2.84 -33.67
N GLY A 250 -19.29 -2.46 -33.97
CA GLY A 250 -20.34 -3.38 -34.38
C GLY A 250 -20.01 -4.12 -35.68
N CYS A 251 -19.39 -3.44 -36.65
CA CYS A 251 -18.89 -4.05 -37.89
C CYS A 251 -17.84 -5.12 -37.58
N LEU A 252 -16.79 -4.76 -36.84
CA LEU A 252 -15.70 -5.66 -36.48
C LEU A 252 -16.17 -6.82 -35.58
N GLN A 253 -17.15 -6.59 -34.69
CA GLN A 253 -17.78 -7.64 -33.88
C GLN A 253 -18.52 -8.66 -34.74
N THR A 254 -19.30 -8.19 -35.72
CA THR A 254 -20.03 -9.04 -36.66
C THR A 254 -19.09 -9.89 -37.49
N ILE A 255 -18.04 -9.28 -38.09
CA ILE A 255 -17.00 -9.98 -38.86
C ILE A 255 -16.35 -11.08 -38.00
N SER A 256 -16.00 -10.76 -36.76
CA SER A 256 -15.40 -11.74 -35.86
C SER A 256 -16.35 -12.88 -35.54
N GLU A 257 -17.62 -12.61 -35.24
CA GLU A 257 -18.59 -13.67 -34.93
C GLU A 257 -18.86 -14.57 -36.15
N VAL A 258 -18.92 -14.01 -37.37
CA VAL A 258 -18.94 -14.77 -38.63
C VAL A 258 -17.72 -15.69 -38.74
N LEU A 259 -16.50 -15.17 -38.55
CA LEU A 259 -15.26 -15.97 -38.57
C LEU A 259 -15.24 -17.11 -37.54
N LYS A 260 -16.07 -17.05 -36.49
CA LYS A 260 -16.15 -18.10 -35.47
C LYS A 260 -17.20 -19.16 -35.79
N SER A 261 -18.23 -18.85 -36.57
CA SER A 261 -19.29 -19.81 -36.88
C SER A 261 -19.35 -20.28 -38.33
N ALA A 262 -18.76 -19.55 -39.27
CA ALA A 262 -18.71 -19.93 -40.68
C ALA A 262 -17.80 -21.15 -40.91
N GLY A 263 -18.16 -21.98 -41.88
CA GLY A 263 -17.27 -23.04 -42.37
C GLY A 263 -16.06 -22.46 -43.13
N LYS A 264 -14.94 -23.18 -43.16
CA LYS A 264 -13.71 -22.74 -43.86
C LYS A 264 -13.97 -22.37 -45.32
N ASP A 265 -14.71 -23.21 -46.04
CA ASP A 265 -15.01 -23.02 -47.46
C ASP A 265 -15.92 -21.82 -47.71
N GLN A 266 -16.83 -21.53 -46.77
CA GLN A 266 -17.76 -20.40 -46.86
C GLN A 266 -17.05 -19.05 -46.69
N ILE A 267 -16.07 -18.98 -45.78
CA ILE A 267 -15.42 -17.71 -45.43
C ILE A 267 -14.13 -17.45 -46.21
N GLY A 268 -13.49 -18.51 -46.73
CA GLY A 268 -12.21 -18.46 -47.45
C GLY A 268 -12.10 -17.34 -48.51
N PRO A 269 -13.08 -17.19 -49.43
CA PRO A 269 -13.04 -16.15 -50.46
C PRO A 269 -13.02 -14.70 -49.94
N TYR A 270 -13.40 -14.49 -48.67
CA TYR A 270 -13.53 -13.16 -48.08
C TYR A 270 -12.39 -12.78 -47.14
N LEU A 271 -11.46 -13.71 -46.84
CA LEU A 271 -10.36 -13.46 -45.90
C LEU A 271 -9.46 -12.26 -46.30
N PRO A 272 -9.06 -12.09 -47.59
CA PRO A 272 -8.26 -10.93 -47.99
C PRO A 272 -9.00 -9.60 -47.79
N LEU A 273 -10.30 -9.57 -48.12
CA LEU A 273 -11.13 -8.37 -47.91
C LEU A 273 -11.30 -8.04 -46.43
N ILE A 274 -11.44 -9.06 -45.57
CA ILE A 274 -11.52 -8.88 -44.12
C ILE A 274 -10.22 -8.28 -43.56
N LEU A 275 -9.05 -8.76 -44.02
CA LEU A 275 -7.75 -8.22 -43.59
C LEU A 275 -7.58 -6.76 -44.05
N ASP A 276 -7.94 -6.45 -45.29
CA ASP A 276 -7.91 -5.07 -45.81
C ASP A 276 -8.78 -4.12 -44.96
N LEU A 277 -9.99 -4.54 -44.57
CA LEU A 277 -10.85 -3.78 -43.65
C LEU A 277 -10.22 -3.58 -42.26
N VAL A 278 -9.53 -4.59 -41.73
CA VAL A 278 -8.80 -4.49 -40.46
C VAL A 278 -7.65 -3.49 -40.56
N HIS A 279 -6.87 -3.52 -41.65
CA HIS A 279 -5.79 -2.57 -41.90
C HIS A 279 -6.32 -1.14 -42.03
N LYS A 280 -7.42 -0.94 -42.76
CA LYS A 280 -8.11 0.36 -42.86
C LYS A 280 -8.57 0.87 -41.48
N ALA A 281 -9.15 0.00 -40.65
CA ALA A 281 -9.56 0.37 -39.29
C ALA A 281 -8.38 0.80 -38.40
N ILE A 282 -7.22 0.15 -38.54
CA ILE A 282 -5.99 0.50 -37.81
C ILE A 282 -5.33 1.77 -38.38
N ALA A 283 -5.42 2.01 -39.69
CA ALA A 283 -4.91 3.22 -40.33
C ALA A 283 -5.74 4.47 -39.99
N ASN A 284 -7.03 4.29 -39.65
CA ASN A 284 -7.88 5.36 -39.19
C ASN A 284 -7.51 5.78 -37.75
N SER A 285 -6.83 6.94 -37.62
CA SER A 285 -6.33 7.46 -36.34
C SER A 285 -7.39 7.62 -35.24
N ALA A 286 -8.65 7.95 -35.60
CA ALA A 286 -9.74 8.09 -34.64
C ALA A 286 -10.15 6.73 -34.04
N LEU A 287 -10.16 5.68 -34.86
CA LEU A 287 -10.48 4.32 -34.44
C LEU A 287 -9.30 3.64 -33.74
N ALA A 288 -8.08 3.85 -34.23
CA ALA A 288 -6.85 3.28 -33.68
C ALA A 288 -6.56 3.75 -32.25
N ALA A 289 -7.01 4.94 -31.87
CA ALA A 289 -6.92 5.41 -30.48
C ALA A 289 -7.78 4.57 -29.52
N ASN A 290 -8.81 3.87 -29.99
CA ASN A 290 -9.70 3.06 -29.18
C ASN A 290 -9.15 1.64 -28.98
N THR A 291 -8.92 1.24 -27.72
CA THR A 291 -8.35 -0.08 -27.43
C THR A 291 -9.29 -1.24 -27.77
N THR A 292 -10.59 -1.07 -27.62
CA THR A 292 -11.58 -2.11 -27.96
C THR A 292 -11.59 -2.41 -29.46
N ILE A 293 -11.46 -1.38 -30.30
CA ILE A 293 -11.29 -1.54 -31.75
C ILE A 293 -10.03 -2.32 -32.06
N ARG A 294 -8.86 -1.88 -31.55
CA ARG A 294 -7.58 -2.57 -31.80
C ARG A 294 -7.60 -4.02 -31.33
N LYS A 295 -8.15 -4.29 -30.14
CA LYS A 295 -8.36 -5.65 -29.63
C LYS A 295 -9.20 -6.49 -30.59
N GLN A 296 -10.27 -5.91 -31.12
CA GLN A 296 -11.15 -6.59 -32.05
C GLN A 296 -10.47 -6.86 -33.39
N CYS A 297 -9.65 -5.94 -33.89
CA CYS A 297 -8.78 -6.15 -35.05
C CYS A 297 -7.83 -7.33 -34.84
N ILE A 298 -7.05 -7.36 -33.75
CA ILE A 298 -6.15 -8.47 -33.43
C ILE A 298 -6.91 -9.81 -33.31
N LYS A 299 -8.12 -9.77 -32.75
CA LYS A 299 -8.98 -10.94 -32.65
C LYS A 299 -9.46 -11.44 -34.02
N ILE A 300 -9.71 -10.55 -34.97
CA ILE A 300 -10.07 -10.88 -36.35
C ILE A 300 -8.84 -11.45 -37.06
N THR A 301 -7.70 -10.76 -37.06
CA THR A 301 -6.44 -11.24 -37.66
C THR A 301 -6.09 -12.64 -37.17
N GLY A 302 -6.12 -12.86 -35.85
CA GLY A 302 -5.84 -14.18 -35.28
C GLY A 302 -6.86 -15.25 -35.67
N ARG A 303 -8.13 -14.90 -35.91
CA ARG A 303 -9.12 -15.86 -36.44
C ARG A 303 -8.91 -16.15 -37.91
N VAL A 304 -8.55 -15.15 -38.71
CA VAL A 304 -8.18 -15.33 -40.12
C VAL A 304 -7.01 -16.29 -40.24
N GLY A 305 -5.93 -16.09 -39.47
CA GLY A 305 -4.80 -17.03 -39.43
C GLY A 305 -5.21 -18.46 -39.05
N LEU A 306 -6.09 -18.61 -38.05
CA LEU A 306 -6.61 -19.93 -37.67
C LEU A 306 -7.49 -20.59 -38.75
N THR A 307 -8.10 -19.82 -39.64
CA THR A 307 -8.91 -20.34 -40.76
C THR A 307 -8.03 -20.86 -41.89
N PHE A 308 -6.87 -20.25 -42.15
CA PHE A 308 -5.90 -20.77 -43.12
C PHE A 308 -5.37 -22.15 -42.71
N LEU A 309 -5.19 -22.36 -41.40
CA LEU A 309 -4.68 -23.59 -40.81
C LEU A 309 -5.74 -24.72 -40.68
N PRO A 310 -5.32 -25.99 -40.47
CA PRO A 310 -6.22 -27.08 -40.18
C PRO A 310 -7.01 -26.88 -38.87
N ALA A 311 -8.22 -27.45 -38.80
CA ALA A 311 -9.12 -27.26 -37.67
C ALA A 311 -8.65 -27.97 -36.39
N THR A 312 -8.04 -29.15 -36.54
CA THR A 312 -7.50 -29.97 -35.46
C THR A 312 -6.15 -29.46 -35.01
N SER A 313 -5.96 -29.36 -33.69
CA SER A 313 -4.61 -29.17 -33.15
C SER A 313 -3.78 -30.40 -33.48
N ARG A 314 -2.52 -30.19 -33.87
CA ARG A 314 -1.56 -31.26 -34.14
C ARG A 314 -0.99 -31.87 -32.84
N ILE A 315 -1.32 -31.28 -31.69
CA ILE A 315 -0.88 -31.72 -30.37
C ILE A 315 -2.07 -32.30 -29.62
N GLN A 316 -2.02 -33.62 -29.37
CA GLN A 316 -2.94 -34.23 -28.41
C GLN A 316 -2.47 -33.87 -27.00
N THR A 317 -3.15 -32.92 -26.37
CA THR A 317 -3.07 -32.75 -24.92
C THR A 317 -3.86 -33.88 -24.29
N THR A 318 -3.20 -34.78 -23.58
CA THR A 318 -3.81 -35.83 -22.75
C THR A 318 -4.49 -35.19 -21.53
N ALA A 319 -5.52 -34.38 -21.74
CA ALA A 319 -6.29 -33.73 -20.69
C ALA A 319 -7.33 -34.71 -20.11
N ARG A 320 -6.90 -35.75 -19.39
CA ARG A 320 -7.76 -36.53 -18.49
C ARG A 320 -6.98 -37.15 -17.33
N HIS A 321 -6.62 -36.35 -16.33
CA HIS A 321 -6.29 -36.87 -15.00
C HIS A 321 -7.15 -36.18 -13.95
N LEU A 322 -8.35 -36.74 -13.77
CA LEU A 322 -9.24 -36.53 -12.62
C LEU A 322 -9.69 -37.87 -12.00
N GLN A 323 -9.21 -39.02 -12.49
CA GLN A 323 -9.44 -40.33 -11.89
C GLN A 323 -8.13 -41.14 -11.94
N GLY A 324 -7.62 -41.50 -10.76
CA GLY A 324 -6.30 -42.08 -10.55
C GLY A 324 -6.16 -43.52 -11.01
N THR A 325 -5.87 -43.71 -12.30
CA THR A 325 -5.33 -44.98 -12.81
C THR A 325 -4.07 -44.71 -13.63
N THR A 326 -2.96 -45.30 -13.18
CA THR A 326 -1.65 -45.33 -13.83
C THR A 326 -1.75 -45.96 -15.21
N ALA A 327 -1.57 -45.16 -16.26
CA ALA A 327 -1.26 -45.64 -17.60
C ALA A 327 0.12 -45.10 -17.99
N SER A 328 0.92 -45.97 -18.59
CA SER A 328 2.30 -45.75 -19.03
C SER A 328 2.47 -44.47 -19.86
N ASN A 329 3.36 -43.59 -19.38
CA ASN A 329 3.87 -42.41 -20.07
C ASN A 329 4.76 -42.83 -21.26
N GLU A 330 4.13 -43.18 -22.39
CA GLU A 330 4.77 -42.95 -23.67
C GLU A 330 4.50 -41.48 -24.05
N GLY A 331 5.57 -40.74 -24.30
CA GLY A 331 5.54 -39.29 -24.50
C GLY A 331 4.65 -38.84 -25.66
N PHE A 332 4.42 -37.53 -25.72
CA PHE A 332 3.69 -36.82 -26.76
C PHE A 332 3.82 -37.46 -28.15
N ALA A 333 2.80 -38.22 -28.55
CA ALA A 333 2.71 -38.72 -29.92
C ALA A 333 2.19 -37.59 -30.80
N GLN A 334 3.10 -36.99 -31.58
CA GLN A 334 2.74 -36.14 -32.72
C GLN A 334 2.03 -37.02 -33.76
N THR A 335 0.83 -36.64 -34.17
CA THR A 335 0.03 -37.40 -35.14
C THR A 335 -0.06 -36.71 -36.51
N GLY A 336 0.78 -35.70 -36.77
CA GLY A 336 0.76 -34.91 -38.01
C GLY A 336 1.93 -35.26 -38.93
N ASP A 337 1.69 -35.23 -40.23
CA ASP A 337 2.73 -35.29 -41.26
C ASP A 337 3.51 -33.96 -41.25
N ASP A 338 4.82 -34.01 -40.99
CA ASP A 338 5.69 -32.82 -40.89
C ASP A 338 5.99 -32.20 -42.27
N SER A 339 5.46 -32.77 -43.37
CA SER A 339 5.68 -32.30 -44.74
C SER A 339 4.62 -31.34 -45.29
N GLU A 340 3.66 -30.87 -44.48
CA GLU A 340 2.68 -29.86 -44.91
C GLU A 340 3.24 -28.44 -44.79
N ASP A 341 3.35 -27.73 -45.93
CA ASP A 341 3.77 -26.34 -45.99
C ASP A 341 2.81 -25.40 -45.23
N VAL A 342 3.38 -24.44 -44.49
CA VAL A 342 2.62 -23.36 -43.83
C VAL A 342 2.30 -22.29 -44.88
N PRO A 343 1.03 -21.84 -45.03
CA PRO A 343 0.68 -20.80 -45.99
C PRO A 343 1.40 -19.46 -45.70
N ASP A 344 1.90 -18.79 -46.74
CA ASP A 344 2.62 -17.51 -46.65
C ASP A 344 1.81 -16.43 -45.90
N GLU A 345 0.48 -16.46 -45.99
CA GLU A 345 -0.39 -15.49 -45.29
C GLU A 345 -0.26 -15.56 -43.76
N ILE A 346 0.24 -16.69 -43.22
CA ILE A 346 0.49 -16.83 -41.78
C ILE A 346 1.61 -15.92 -41.32
N GLU A 347 2.64 -15.66 -42.14
CA GLU A 347 3.76 -14.79 -41.76
C GLU A 347 3.26 -13.38 -41.41
N GLY A 348 2.38 -12.80 -42.25
CA GLY A 348 1.78 -11.49 -41.98
C GLY A 348 0.92 -11.47 -40.71
N VAL A 349 0.20 -12.56 -40.43
CA VAL A 349 -0.56 -12.70 -39.18
C VAL A 349 0.38 -12.74 -37.97
N VAL A 350 1.48 -13.49 -38.06
CA VAL A 350 2.50 -13.61 -37.00
C VAL A 350 3.14 -12.25 -36.72
N ASP A 351 3.52 -11.50 -37.76
CA ASP A 351 4.09 -10.16 -37.62
C ASP A 351 3.15 -9.21 -36.88
N GLU A 352 1.86 -9.22 -37.24
CA GLU A 352 0.83 -8.45 -36.51
C GLU A 352 0.72 -8.87 -35.04
N MET A 353 0.78 -10.17 -34.74
CA MET A 353 0.76 -10.65 -33.35
C MET A 353 2.00 -10.18 -32.59
N LEU A 354 3.20 -10.26 -33.17
CA LEU A 354 4.45 -9.81 -32.54
C LEU A 354 4.45 -8.31 -32.25
N ILE A 355 3.91 -7.49 -33.17
CA ILE A 355 3.69 -6.06 -32.95
C ILE A 355 2.70 -5.85 -31.79
N ALA A 356 1.60 -6.61 -31.75
CA ALA A 356 0.58 -6.50 -30.71
C ALA A 356 1.05 -6.97 -29.32
N LEU A 357 1.99 -7.93 -29.24
CA LEU A 357 2.65 -8.30 -27.99
C LEU A 357 3.45 -7.14 -27.38
N ARG A 358 3.89 -6.20 -28.21
CA ARG A 358 4.66 -5.01 -27.82
C ARG A 358 3.79 -3.77 -27.65
N ASP A 359 2.46 -3.91 -27.64
CA ASP A 359 1.55 -2.78 -27.55
C ASP A 359 1.83 -1.94 -26.30
N ARG A 360 2.07 -0.64 -26.52
CA ARG A 360 2.56 0.29 -25.50
C ARG A 360 1.44 0.85 -24.62
N VAL A 361 0.18 0.48 -24.84
CA VAL A 361 -0.92 0.97 -24.00
C VAL A 361 -0.88 0.26 -22.65
N ARG A 362 -0.22 0.95 -21.70
CA ARG A 362 0.21 0.39 -20.43
C ARG A 362 -0.93 -0.19 -19.59
N TYR A 363 -2.05 0.52 -19.50
CA TYR A 363 -3.19 0.14 -18.66
C TYR A 363 -4.09 -0.93 -19.27
N ASP A 364 -3.84 -1.30 -20.53
CA ASP A 364 -4.66 -2.28 -21.22
C ASP A 364 -3.82 -3.51 -21.61
N THR A 365 -3.95 -4.56 -20.82
CA THR A 365 -3.33 -5.86 -21.08
C THR A 365 -4.08 -6.68 -22.13
N THR A 366 -5.28 -6.24 -22.56
CA THR A 366 -6.19 -7.06 -23.36
C THR A 366 -5.70 -7.30 -24.78
N ILE A 367 -4.98 -6.33 -25.38
CA ILE A 367 -4.34 -6.51 -26.71
C ILE A 367 -3.26 -7.57 -26.60
N ARG A 368 -2.30 -7.38 -25.69
CA ARG A 368 -1.18 -8.32 -25.45
C ARG A 368 -1.68 -9.73 -25.13
N TRP A 369 -2.70 -9.83 -24.28
CA TRP A 369 -3.38 -11.10 -23.97
C TRP A 369 -4.02 -11.75 -25.21
N SER A 370 -4.72 -10.96 -26.03
CA SER A 370 -5.35 -11.48 -27.24
C SER A 370 -4.30 -11.99 -28.23
N ALA A 371 -3.22 -11.23 -28.43
CA ALA A 371 -2.09 -11.62 -29.28
C ALA A 371 -1.41 -12.90 -28.77
N ALA A 372 -1.04 -12.96 -27.49
CA ALA A 372 -0.45 -14.14 -26.85
C ALA A 372 -1.30 -15.41 -27.06
N LYS A 373 -2.62 -15.29 -26.83
CA LYS A 373 -3.55 -16.41 -26.99
C LYS A 373 -3.65 -16.87 -28.45
N TYR A 374 -3.76 -15.96 -29.41
CA TYR A 374 -3.85 -16.34 -30.82
C TYR A 374 -2.52 -16.87 -31.34
N MET A 375 -1.39 -16.29 -30.91
CA MET A 375 -0.05 -16.77 -31.26
C MET A 375 0.13 -18.24 -30.85
N ALA A 376 -0.17 -18.58 -29.59
CA ALA A 376 -0.09 -19.97 -29.13
C ALA A 376 -1.08 -20.89 -29.85
N ARG A 377 -2.31 -20.43 -30.14
CA ARG A 377 -3.29 -21.24 -30.89
C ARG A 377 -2.85 -21.51 -32.34
N ILE A 378 -2.20 -20.53 -32.99
CA ILE A 378 -1.60 -20.69 -34.32
C ILE A 378 -0.46 -21.72 -34.23
N ALA A 379 0.44 -21.56 -33.26
CA ALA A 379 1.53 -22.50 -32.99
C ALA A 379 1.03 -23.95 -32.75
N SER A 380 -0.17 -24.14 -32.18
CA SER A 380 -0.76 -25.47 -31.98
C SER A 380 -1.29 -26.18 -33.23
N ARG A 381 -1.27 -25.51 -34.39
CA ARG A 381 -1.84 -26.00 -35.67
C ARG A 381 -0.83 -26.05 -36.82
N VAL A 382 0.37 -25.54 -36.61
CA VAL A 382 1.50 -25.56 -37.55
C VAL A 382 2.45 -26.74 -37.23
N PRO A 383 3.37 -27.13 -38.13
CA PRO A 383 4.43 -28.10 -37.84
C PRO A 383 5.29 -27.69 -36.64
N SER A 384 5.90 -28.66 -35.94
CA SER A 384 6.63 -28.37 -34.71
C SER A 384 7.86 -27.49 -34.90
N GLU A 385 8.55 -27.62 -36.04
CA GLU A 385 9.68 -26.75 -36.36
C GLU A 385 9.25 -25.28 -36.45
N PHE A 386 8.11 -25.02 -37.08
CA PHE A 386 7.56 -23.67 -37.16
C PHE A 386 7.05 -23.19 -35.79
N ALA A 387 6.43 -24.06 -35.00
CA ALA A 387 6.03 -23.71 -33.62
C ALA A 387 7.24 -23.34 -32.74
N ASP A 388 8.37 -24.03 -32.90
CA ASP A 388 9.62 -23.71 -32.22
C ASP A 388 10.20 -22.35 -32.70
N GLN A 389 10.14 -22.06 -34.01
CA GLN A 389 10.51 -20.73 -34.55
C GLN A 389 9.62 -19.60 -34.00
N LEU A 390 8.31 -19.85 -33.87
CA LEU A 390 7.38 -18.89 -33.26
C LEU A 390 7.70 -18.64 -31.79
N LEU A 391 8.07 -19.69 -31.04
CA LEU A 391 8.50 -19.54 -29.66
C LEU A 391 9.81 -18.74 -29.57
N ASP A 392 10.76 -18.97 -30.46
CA ASP A 392 12.00 -18.19 -30.56
C ASP A 392 11.70 -16.71 -30.85
N ALA A 393 10.86 -16.41 -31.84
CA ALA A 393 10.44 -15.05 -32.16
C ALA A 393 9.74 -14.36 -30.97
N VAL A 394 8.93 -15.10 -30.21
CA VAL A 394 8.33 -14.59 -28.96
C VAL A 394 9.40 -14.29 -27.90
N MET A 395 10.41 -15.15 -27.73
CA MET A 395 11.49 -14.92 -26.77
C MET A 395 12.41 -13.76 -27.20
N GLU A 396 12.61 -13.54 -28.50
CA GLU A 396 13.33 -12.37 -29.03
C GLU A 396 12.64 -11.04 -28.66
N VAL A 397 11.33 -11.04 -28.37
CA VAL A 397 10.64 -9.83 -27.88
C VAL A 397 11.23 -9.33 -26.56
N TYR A 398 11.82 -10.19 -25.71
CA TYR A 398 12.48 -9.75 -24.48
C TYR A 398 13.70 -8.85 -24.71
N THR A 399 14.41 -9.04 -25.83
CA THR A 399 15.63 -8.26 -26.15
C THR A 399 15.28 -6.89 -26.75
N VAL A 400 14.01 -6.62 -27.03
CA VAL A 400 13.56 -5.32 -27.50
C VAL A 400 13.77 -4.29 -26.39
N HIS A 401 14.67 -3.33 -26.64
CA HIS A 401 15.10 -2.30 -25.69
C HIS A 401 15.82 -2.84 -24.44
N TYR A 402 16.36 -4.06 -24.50
CA TYR A 402 17.14 -4.67 -23.44
C TYR A 402 18.39 -5.34 -24.00
N VAL A 403 19.56 -4.95 -23.48
CA VAL A 403 20.83 -5.64 -23.74
C VAL A 403 21.22 -6.43 -22.50
N GLN A 404 21.65 -7.67 -22.69
CA GLN A 404 22.06 -8.54 -21.59
C GLN A 404 23.19 -7.89 -20.78
N GLY A 405 22.94 -7.71 -19.48
CA GLY A 405 23.89 -7.06 -18.55
C GLY A 405 23.58 -5.60 -18.24
N GLU A 406 22.62 -4.97 -18.93
CA GLU A 406 22.15 -3.61 -18.60
C GLU A 406 21.01 -3.63 -17.58
N GLU A 407 20.81 -2.51 -16.88
CA GLU A 407 19.65 -2.31 -16.00
C GLU A 407 18.35 -2.19 -16.81
N LEU A 408 17.27 -2.78 -16.28
CA LEU A 408 15.96 -2.74 -16.92
C LEU A 408 15.39 -1.32 -16.90
N ASN A 409 14.88 -0.87 -18.04
CA ASN A 409 14.30 0.45 -18.21
C ASN A 409 12.77 0.37 -18.23
N PRO A 410 12.02 1.36 -17.68
CA PRO A 410 10.57 1.39 -17.79
C PRO A 410 9.97 1.16 -19.19
N ILE A 411 10.70 1.47 -20.26
CA ILE A 411 10.26 1.25 -21.65
C ILE A 411 10.16 -0.22 -22.05
N THR A 412 10.82 -1.14 -21.33
CA THR A 412 10.80 -2.59 -21.63
C THR A 412 9.55 -3.30 -21.11
N GLU A 413 8.78 -2.68 -20.21
CA GLU A 413 7.61 -3.29 -19.55
C GLU A 413 6.60 -3.88 -20.56
N PRO A 414 6.22 -3.18 -21.66
CA PRO A 414 5.25 -3.71 -22.61
C PRO A 414 5.70 -5.01 -23.28
N SER A 415 6.93 -5.01 -23.82
CA SER A 415 7.54 -6.15 -24.51
C SER A 415 7.72 -7.33 -23.56
N TRP A 416 8.26 -7.08 -22.35
CA TRP A 416 8.46 -8.14 -21.35
C TRP A 416 7.16 -8.78 -20.90
N HIS A 417 6.12 -7.99 -20.66
CA HIS A 417 4.81 -8.53 -20.30
C HIS A 417 4.21 -9.36 -21.45
N GLY A 418 4.22 -8.84 -22.68
CA GLY A 418 3.70 -9.56 -23.85
C GLY A 418 4.43 -10.87 -24.12
N ALA A 419 5.76 -10.84 -24.12
CA ALA A 419 6.61 -12.01 -24.31
C ALA A 419 6.35 -13.08 -23.22
N THR A 420 6.32 -12.67 -21.95
CA THR A 420 6.05 -13.58 -20.82
C THR A 420 4.66 -14.20 -20.93
N LEU A 421 3.67 -13.40 -21.30
CA LEU A 421 2.29 -13.85 -21.45
C LEU A 421 2.11 -14.82 -22.61
N ALA A 422 2.79 -14.58 -23.74
CA ALA A 422 2.84 -15.50 -24.87
C ALA A 422 3.55 -16.80 -24.48
N CYS A 423 4.71 -16.73 -23.82
CA CYS A 423 5.38 -17.92 -23.29
C CYS A 423 4.46 -18.72 -22.35
N ALA A 424 3.68 -18.05 -21.51
CA ALA A 424 2.74 -18.70 -20.61
C ALA A 424 1.62 -19.43 -21.36
N GLU A 425 1.08 -18.83 -22.42
CA GLU A 425 0.10 -19.49 -23.30
C GLU A 425 0.69 -20.67 -24.07
N PHE A 426 1.97 -20.58 -24.49
CA PHE A 426 2.70 -21.71 -25.07
C PHE A 426 2.86 -22.84 -24.04
N ALA A 427 3.27 -22.52 -22.80
CA ALA A 427 3.37 -23.49 -21.73
C ALA A 427 2.02 -24.17 -21.43
N ARG A 428 0.93 -23.39 -21.35
CA ARG A 428 -0.43 -23.89 -21.09
C ARG A 428 -0.93 -24.84 -22.18
N GLN A 429 -0.53 -24.62 -23.43
CA GLN A 429 -0.91 -25.48 -24.56
C GLN A 429 0.07 -26.64 -24.81
N GLY A 430 1.15 -26.74 -24.03
CA GLY A 430 2.15 -27.80 -24.19
C GLY A 430 3.03 -27.61 -25.44
N LEU A 431 3.24 -26.36 -25.86
CA LEU A 431 3.97 -26.00 -27.08
C LEU A 431 5.47 -25.80 -26.86
N ILE A 432 5.98 -26.05 -25.65
CA ILE A 432 7.39 -25.83 -25.33
C ILE A 432 8.11 -27.17 -25.45
N ASN A 433 8.97 -27.28 -26.47
CA ASN A 433 9.88 -28.40 -26.65
C ASN A 433 10.85 -28.51 -25.45
N LYS A 434 11.19 -29.74 -25.06
CA LYS A 434 12.15 -30.06 -23.98
C LYS A 434 13.46 -29.31 -24.12
N LEU A 435 13.94 -29.11 -25.36
CA LEU A 435 15.18 -28.39 -25.65
C LEU A 435 15.09 -26.88 -25.36
N LYS A 436 13.89 -26.29 -25.40
CA LYS A 436 13.63 -24.86 -25.21
C LYS A 436 13.23 -24.49 -23.78
N VAL A 437 12.89 -25.48 -22.94
CA VAL A 437 12.48 -25.26 -21.54
C VAL A 437 13.53 -24.46 -20.77
N ALA A 438 14.81 -24.78 -20.92
CA ALA A 438 15.90 -24.10 -20.23
C ALA A 438 15.91 -22.59 -20.52
N THR A 439 15.86 -22.22 -21.80
CA THR A 439 15.89 -20.84 -22.27
C THR A 439 14.62 -20.09 -21.86
N ALA A 440 13.46 -20.73 -21.97
CA ALA A 440 12.19 -20.14 -21.53
C ALA A 440 12.19 -19.84 -20.03
N LEU A 441 12.68 -20.78 -19.20
CA LEU A 441 12.80 -20.59 -17.76
C LEU A 441 13.78 -19.48 -17.40
N GLU A 442 14.88 -19.32 -18.14
CA GLU A 442 15.82 -18.23 -17.90
C GLU A 442 15.15 -16.86 -18.04
N TRP A 443 14.40 -16.65 -19.12
CA TRP A 443 13.67 -15.40 -19.35
C TRP A 443 12.54 -15.20 -18.34
N VAL A 444 11.75 -16.23 -18.07
CA VAL A 444 10.60 -16.14 -17.15
C VAL A 444 11.06 -15.88 -15.70
N LEU A 445 12.19 -16.45 -15.27
CA LEU A 445 12.73 -16.16 -13.94
C LEU A 445 13.27 -14.72 -13.82
N LYS A 446 13.82 -14.14 -14.90
CA LYS A 446 14.12 -12.70 -14.94
C LYS A 446 12.83 -11.88 -14.87
N ALA A 447 11.78 -12.31 -15.57
CA ALA A 447 10.47 -11.66 -15.58
C ALA A 447 9.77 -11.71 -14.20
N LEU A 448 9.94 -12.81 -13.45
CA LEU A 448 9.43 -12.96 -12.08
C LEU A 448 10.06 -11.97 -11.09
N SER A 449 11.28 -11.51 -11.38
CA SER A 449 11.99 -10.49 -10.60
C SER A 449 11.87 -9.08 -11.20
N TYR A 450 10.97 -8.87 -12.17
CA TYR A 450 10.82 -7.57 -12.85
C TYR A 450 10.14 -6.55 -11.94
N ASP A 451 10.95 -5.71 -11.29
CA ASP A 451 10.52 -4.59 -10.47
C ASP A 451 11.33 -3.33 -10.84
N VAL A 452 10.78 -2.50 -11.72
CA VAL A 452 11.49 -1.36 -12.30
C VAL A 452 10.89 -0.05 -11.81
N ARG A 453 11.75 0.83 -11.28
CA ARG A 453 11.35 2.15 -10.77
C ARG A 453 11.02 3.11 -11.92
N LYS A 454 9.84 3.73 -11.85
CA LYS A 454 9.39 4.80 -12.76
C LYS A 454 8.91 6.00 -11.95
N GLY A 455 9.82 6.94 -11.68
CA GLY A 455 9.52 8.08 -10.81
C GLY A 455 9.34 7.65 -9.35
N SER A 456 8.15 7.86 -8.79
CA SER A 456 7.81 7.57 -7.39
C SER A 456 7.12 6.21 -7.17
N HIS A 457 6.99 5.38 -8.20
CA HIS A 457 6.39 4.05 -8.09
C HIS A 457 7.16 3.01 -8.91
N SER A 458 6.93 1.73 -8.60
CA SER A 458 7.42 0.59 -9.37
C SER A 458 6.43 0.15 -10.44
N ILE A 459 6.94 -0.48 -11.50
CA ILE A 459 6.15 -1.06 -12.59
C ILE A 459 6.55 -2.53 -12.79
N GLY A 460 5.69 -3.29 -13.47
CA GLY A 460 5.99 -4.68 -13.83
C GLY A 460 5.28 -5.75 -13.00
N SER A 461 4.30 -5.38 -12.17
CA SER A 461 3.44 -6.37 -11.51
C SER A 461 2.75 -7.28 -12.53
N ASN A 462 2.27 -6.73 -13.66
CA ASN A 462 1.76 -7.50 -14.80
C ASN A 462 2.78 -8.50 -15.37
N VAL A 463 4.06 -8.11 -15.51
CA VAL A 463 5.15 -8.99 -15.99
C VAL A 463 5.34 -10.16 -15.02
N ARG A 464 5.41 -9.88 -13.71
CA ARG A 464 5.58 -10.89 -12.66
C ARG A 464 4.36 -11.83 -12.56
N ASP A 465 3.15 -11.30 -12.76
CA ASP A 465 1.91 -12.09 -12.78
C ASP A 465 1.91 -13.05 -13.98
N ALA A 466 2.28 -12.56 -15.17
CA ALA A 466 2.45 -13.40 -16.36
C ALA A 466 3.55 -14.47 -16.15
N ALA A 467 4.62 -14.17 -15.41
CA ALA A 467 5.65 -15.14 -15.07
C ALA A 467 5.11 -16.22 -14.12
N CYS A 468 4.31 -15.83 -13.11
CA CYS A 468 3.60 -16.78 -12.26
C CYS A 468 2.63 -17.65 -13.06
N TYR A 469 1.92 -17.07 -14.02
CA TYR A 469 1.03 -17.81 -14.93
C TYR A 469 1.77 -18.83 -15.78
N PHE A 470 2.96 -18.49 -16.30
CA PHE A 470 3.85 -19.45 -16.97
C PHE A 470 4.22 -20.61 -16.03
N LEU A 471 4.73 -20.28 -14.84
CA LEU A 471 5.24 -21.27 -13.87
C LEU A 471 4.12 -22.14 -13.27
N TRP A 472 2.89 -21.64 -13.23
CA TRP A 472 1.68 -22.39 -12.91
C TRP A 472 1.25 -23.29 -14.08
N SER A 473 1.40 -22.85 -15.33
CA SER A 473 1.00 -23.62 -16.51
C SER A 473 1.95 -24.77 -16.84
N LEU A 474 3.25 -24.59 -16.63
CA LEU A 474 4.31 -25.55 -16.95
C LEU A 474 4.11 -26.98 -16.35
N PRO A 475 3.82 -27.16 -15.04
CA PRO A 475 3.56 -28.49 -14.45
C PRO A 475 2.37 -29.25 -15.03
N ARG A 476 1.48 -28.58 -15.75
CA ARG A 476 0.31 -29.22 -16.36
C ARG A 476 0.63 -29.90 -17.68
N THR A 477 1.72 -29.50 -18.31
CA THR A 477 2.07 -29.92 -19.65
C THR A 477 3.43 -30.60 -19.71
N GLN A 478 4.41 -30.24 -18.90
CA GLN A 478 5.75 -30.84 -18.98
C GLN A 478 5.91 -32.12 -18.16
N ASP A 479 6.77 -33.02 -18.64
CA ASP A 479 7.20 -34.21 -17.92
C ASP A 479 8.10 -33.81 -16.72
N PRO A 480 7.88 -34.36 -15.51
CA PRO A 480 8.73 -34.09 -14.35
C PRO A 480 10.23 -34.25 -14.61
N GLU A 481 10.67 -35.19 -15.44
CA GLU A 481 12.11 -35.41 -15.71
C GLU A 481 12.77 -34.24 -16.44
N VAL A 482 12.01 -33.48 -17.25
CA VAL A 482 12.51 -32.30 -17.96
C VAL A 482 12.73 -31.14 -16.99
N ILE A 483 11.92 -31.07 -15.93
CA ILE A 483 11.91 -29.97 -14.97
C ILE A 483 12.83 -30.26 -13.77
N ARG A 484 13.11 -31.53 -13.49
CA ARG A 484 13.99 -31.98 -12.39
C ARG A 484 15.29 -31.17 -12.24
N PRO A 485 16.04 -30.82 -13.30
CA PRO A 485 17.27 -30.03 -13.16
C PRO A 485 17.05 -28.60 -12.65
N TYR A 486 15.83 -28.07 -12.79
CA TYR A 486 15.48 -26.69 -12.44
C TYR A 486 14.63 -26.59 -11.17
N ALA A 487 14.10 -27.72 -10.67
CA ALA A 487 13.09 -27.77 -9.62
C ALA A 487 13.47 -26.97 -8.36
N GLU A 488 14.71 -27.09 -7.88
CA GLU A 488 15.18 -26.35 -6.71
C GLU A 488 15.17 -24.83 -6.95
N ARG A 489 15.74 -24.37 -8.07
CA ARG A 489 15.79 -22.96 -8.44
C ARG A 489 14.39 -22.36 -8.62
N LEU A 490 13.46 -23.12 -9.21
CA LEU A 490 12.06 -22.71 -9.37
C LEU A 490 11.37 -22.60 -8.03
N ALA A 491 11.56 -23.59 -7.16
CA ALA A 491 10.99 -23.58 -5.81
C ALA A 491 11.49 -22.38 -5.01
N GLN A 492 12.82 -22.13 -5.02
CA GLN A 492 13.44 -20.97 -4.38
C GLN A 492 12.88 -19.65 -4.90
N SER A 493 12.79 -19.49 -6.23
CA SER A 493 12.36 -18.24 -6.85
C SER A 493 10.86 -17.95 -6.62
N LEU A 494 10.01 -18.97 -6.75
CA LEU A 494 8.58 -18.86 -6.45
C LEU A 494 8.32 -18.58 -4.97
N MET A 495 9.07 -19.22 -4.07
CA MET A 495 8.93 -18.98 -2.63
C MET A 495 9.38 -17.57 -2.24
N THR A 496 10.49 -17.09 -2.79
CA THR A 496 10.94 -15.70 -2.63
C THR A 496 9.87 -14.71 -3.09
N ALA A 497 9.28 -14.91 -4.27
CA ALA A 497 8.19 -14.06 -4.76
C ALA A 497 6.92 -14.18 -3.90
N ALA A 498 6.57 -15.38 -3.44
CA ALA A 498 5.41 -15.60 -2.57
C ALA A 498 5.54 -14.88 -1.22
N LEU A 499 6.76 -14.76 -0.69
CA LEU A 499 7.02 -14.17 0.63
C LEU A 499 7.29 -12.66 0.57
N PHE A 500 8.12 -12.21 -0.39
CA PHE A 500 8.74 -10.89 -0.34
C PHE A 500 8.28 -9.90 -1.40
N ASP A 501 7.41 -10.31 -2.32
CA ASP A 501 6.87 -9.40 -3.32
C ASP A 501 6.02 -8.29 -2.67
N ARG A 502 6.14 -7.05 -3.16
CA ARG A 502 5.44 -5.89 -2.60
C ARG A 502 3.92 -6.00 -2.83
N GLU A 503 3.51 -6.55 -3.95
CA GLU A 503 2.14 -6.65 -4.43
C GLU A 503 1.47 -7.96 -3.97
N VAL A 504 0.28 -7.85 -3.35
CA VAL A 504 -0.44 -9.01 -2.79
C VAL A 504 -0.87 -10.04 -3.84
N HIS A 505 -1.28 -9.59 -5.03
CA HIS A 505 -1.71 -10.49 -6.10
C HIS A 505 -0.54 -11.33 -6.63
N ILE A 506 0.68 -10.78 -6.68
CA ILE A 506 1.87 -11.52 -7.10
C ILE A 506 2.27 -12.55 -6.06
N ARG A 507 2.26 -12.19 -4.76
CA ARG A 507 2.51 -13.16 -3.68
C ARG A 507 1.56 -14.36 -3.77
N ARG A 508 0.26 -14.10 -4.02
CA ARG A 508 -0.76 -15.13 -4.21
C ARG A 508 -0.56 -15.95 -5.49
N ALA A 509 -0.22 -15.30 -6.62
CA ALA A 509 0.04 -15.99 -7.88
C ALA A 509 1.28 -16.90 -7.78
N ALA A 510 2.35 -16.43 -7.14
CA ALA A 510 3.56 -17.21 -6.89
C ALA A 510 3.31 -18.39 -5.94
N SER A 511 2.55 -18.17 -4.86
CA SER A 511 2.09 -19.24 -3.96
C SER A 511 1.26 -20.30 -4.71
N ALA A 512 0.31 -19.89 -5.56
CA ALA A 512 -0.50 -20.82 -6.35
C ALA A 512 0.35 -21.60 -7.37
N ALA A 513 1.31 -20.95 -8.03
CA ALA A 513 2.27 -21.60 -8.91
C ALA A 513 3.16 -22.61 -8.15
N PHE A 514 3.61 -22.25 -6.95
CA PHE A 514 4.36 -23.15 -6.07
C PHE A 514 3.51 -24.38 -5.71
N GLN A 515 2.28 -24.17 -5.25
CA GLN A 515 1.34 -25.24 -4.89
C GLN A 515 1.07 -26.20 -6.05
N GLU A 516 0.92 -25.67 -7.26
CA GLU A 516 0.73 -26.52 -8.43
C GLU A 516 1.92 -27.44 -8.69
N ASN A 517 3.15 -26.90 -8.63
CA ASN A 517 4.36 -27.67 -8.87
C ASN A 517 4.56 -28.75 -7.78
N VAL A 518 4.24 -28.43 -6.52
CA VAL A 518 4.24 -29.41 -5.43
C VAL A 518 3.25 -30.55 -5.70
N GLY A 519 2.00 -30.22 -6.07
CA GLY A 519 0.93 -31.21 -6.24
C GLY A 519 1.09 -32.09 -7.48
N ARG A 520 1.60 -31.56 -8.60
CA ARG A 520 1.71 -32.32 -9.86
C ARG A 520 3.06 -32.99 -10.08
N MET A 521 4.15 -32.29 -9.78
CA MET A 521 5.48 -32.80 -10.08
C MET A 521 6.10 -33.55 -8.90
N GLY A 522 5.81 -33.14 -7.66
CA GLY A 522 6.44 -33.72 -6.47
C GLY A 522 7.96 -33.50 -6.38
N LEU A 523 8.49 -32.51 -7.12
CA LEU A 523 9.94 -32.24 -7.22
C LEU A 523 10.44 -31.14 -6.28
N PHE A 524 9.53 -30.32 -5.72
CA PHE A 524 9.91 -29.17 -4.92
C PHE A 524 10.33 -29.62 -3.50
N PRO A 525 11.56 -29.28 -3.06
CA PRO A 525 12.07 -29.68 -1.75
C PRO A 525 11.15 -29.24 -0.61
N HIS A 526 10.77 -30.15 0.29
CA HIS A 526 9.85 -29.85 1.41
C HIS A 526 8.51 -29.22 1.00
N GLY A 527 8.09 -29.38 -0.26
CA GLY A 527 6.95 -28.65 -0.83
C GLY A 527 5.66 -28.76 0.00
N ILE A 528 5.29 -29.98 0.42
CA ILE A 528 4.08 -30.23 1.20
C ILE A 528 4.12 -29.51 2.56
N ASP A 529 5.28 -29.54 3.23
CA ASP A 529 5.46 -28.93 4.55
C ASP A 529 5.37 -27.40 4.49
N LEU A 530 5.81 -26.80 3.37
CA LEU A 530 5.84 -25.36 3.15
C LEU A 530 4.49 -24.78 2.75
N LEU A 531 3.56 -25.60 2.21
CA LEU A 531 2.24 -25.12 1.78
C LEU A 531 1.42 -24.47 2.89
N LYS A 532 1.58 -24.92 4.14
CA LYS A 532 0.86 -24.35 5.29
C LYS A 532 1.32 -22.93 5.64
N TRP A 533 2.54 -22.56 5.27
CA TRP A 533 3.13 -21.24 5.54
C TRP A 533 2.97 -20.29 4.36
N ALA A 534 3.04 -20.84 3.15
CA ALA A 534 2.85 -20.10 1.90
C ALA A 534 1.41 -20.25 1.36
N ASP A 535 0.40 -20.35 2.22
CA ASP A 535 -1.00 -20.44 1.83
C ASP A 535 -1.58 -19.07 1.42
N PHE A 536 -2.75 -19.06 0.80
CA PHE A 536 -3.38 -17.85 0.26
C PHE A 536 -3.56 -16.72 1.30
N HIS A 537 -3.80 -17.08 2.57
CA HIS A 537 -3.97 -16.14 3.66
C HIS A 537 -2.63 -15.67 4.24
N GLY A 538 -1.71 -16.60 4.50
CA GLY A 538 -0.38 -16.32 5.03
C GLY A 538 0.42 -15.39 4.14
N VAL A 539 0.38 -15.59 2.82
CA VAL A 539 1.03 -14.70 1.85
C VAL A 539 0.19 -13.46 1.52
N GLY A 540 -1.10 -13.45 1.85
CA GLY A 540 -2.00 -12.32 1.62
C GLY A 540 -1.57 -11.07 2.41
N VAL A 541 -1.28 -11.24 3.70
CA VAL A 541 -0.87 -10.13 4.58
C VAL A 541 0.65 -9.97 4.57
N ARG A 542 1.15 -8.81 4.11
CA ARG A 542 2.61 -8.55 3.99
C ARG A 542 3.36 -8.83 5.29
N ARG A 543 2.83 -8.39 6.43
CA ARG A 543 3.46 -8.62 7.74
C ARG A 543 3.54 -10.10 8.12
N SER A 544 2.50 -10.87 7.82
CA SER A 544 2.50 -12.32 8.04
C SER A 544 3.52 -13.01 7.13
N ALA A 545 3.55 -12.66 5.85
CA ALA A 545 4.47 -13.24 4.88
C ALA A 545 5.94 -13.03 5.29
N PHE A 546 6.31 -11.80 5.65
CA PHE A 546 7.68 -11.44 6.02
C PHE A 546 8.10 -11.95 7.40
N LEU A 547 7.25 -11.81 8.42
CA LEU A 547 7.66 -12.00 9.82
C LEU A 547 7.24 -13.34 10.42
N VAL A 548 6.33 -14.08 9.78
CA VAL A 548 5.84 -15.38 10.26
C VAL A 548 6.19 -16.47 9.25
N ALA A 549 5.74 -16.35 8.00
CA ALA A 549 5.97 -17.40 7.01
C ALA A 549 7.46 -17.50 6.63
N ALA A 550 8.12 -16.38 6.31
CA ALA A 550 9.51 -16.43 5.84
C ALA A 550 10.50 -17.04 6.85
N PRO A 551 10.46 -16.74 8.16
CA PRO A 551 11.31 -17.41 9.15
C PRO A 551 11.04 -18.93 9.22
N GLU A 552 9.80 -19.36 9.10
CA GLU A 552 9.44 -20.78 9.11
C GLU A 552 9.94 -21.51 7.85
N VAL A 553 9.81 -20.88 6.68
CA VAL A 553 10.38 -21.40 5.42
C VAL A 553 11.91 -21.48 5.52
N ALA A 554 12.56 -20.46 6.10
CA ALA A 554 14.01 -20.39 6.22
C ALA A 554 14.62 -21.44 7.17
N LYS A 555 13.81 -22.16 7.95
CA LYS A 555 14.27 -23.36 8.68
C LYS A 555 14.72 -24.48 7.73
N HIS A 556 14.21 -24.49 6.50
CA HIS A 556 14.65 -25.39 5.44
C HIS A 556 15.86 -24.79 4.72
N LEU A 557 17.05 -25.37 4.94
CA LEU A 557 18.32 -24.82 4.48
C LEU A 557 18.39 -24.54 2.97
N VAL A 558 17.66 -25.33 2.16
CA VAL A 558 17.55 -25.16 0.71
C VAL A 558 17.01 -23.78 0.32
N TYR A 559 16.18 -23.14 1.15
CA TYR A 559 15.59 -21.83 0.87
C TYR A 559 16.31 -20.68 1.56
N ARG A 560 16.97 -20.95 2.71
CA ARG A 560 17.49 -19.92 3.62
C ARG A 560 18.40 -18.91 2.92
N ASP A 561 19.42 -19.39 2.21
CA ASP A 561 20.40 -18.50 1.57
C ASP A 561 19.77 -17.64 0.46
N THR A 562 18.83 -18.20 -0.31
CA THR A 562 18.09 -17.44 -1.32
C THR A 562 17.26 -16.33 -0.68
N LEU A 563 16.55 -16.63 0.42
CA LEU A 563 15.72 -15.65 1.12
C LEU A 563 16.57 -14.52 1.73
N ILE A 564 17.69 -14.87 2.37
CA ILE A 564 18.63 -13.90 2.95
C ILE A 564 19.22 -13.01 1.86
N ASN A 565 19.71 -13.61 0.77
CA ASN A 565 20.30 -12.84 -0.33
C ASN A 565 19.25 -11.92 -0.98
N HIS A 566 18.01 -12.36 -1.15
CA HIS A 566 16.94 -11.51 -1.68
C HIS A 566 16.64 -10.32 -0.75
N LEU A 567 16.52 -10.57 0.56
CA LEU A 567 16.31 -9.50 1.53
C LEU A 567 17.47 -8.48 1.49
N ALA A 568 18.71 -8.95 1.52
CA ALA A 568 19.89 -8.08 1.55
C ALA A 568 20.13 -7.33 0.23
N GLN A 569 19.90 -7.97 -0.92
CA GLN A 569 20.27 -7.43 -2.23
C GLN A 569 19.12 -6.75 -2.97
N THR A 570 17.87 -7.08 -2.64
CA THR A 570 16.67 -6.54 -3.31
C THR A 570 15.81 -5.75 -2.34
N THR A 571 15.32 -6.38 -1.26
CA THR A 571 14.34 -5.75 -0.38
C THR A 571 14.91 -4.56 0.39
N LEU A 572 16.11 -4.69 0.98
CA LEU A 572 16.76 -3.61 1.73
C LEU A 572 17.24 -2.48 0.82
N LYS A 573 17.42 -2.72 -0.47
CA LYS A 573 17.78 -1.69 -1.46
C LYS A 573 16.57 -1.06 -2.14
N HIS A 574 15.37 -1.58 -1.88
CA HIS A 574 14.14 -1.12 -2.52
C HIS A 574 13.84 0.34 -2.13
N TRP A 575 13.24 1.13 -3.02
CA TRP A 575 12.98 2.57 -2.82
C TRP A 575 11.88 2.86 -1.77
N ASP A 576 10.93 1.96 -1.60
CA ASP A 576 9.85 2.04 -0.59
C ASP A 576 10.41 1.78 0.82
N LYS A 577 10.26 2.77 1.71
CA LYS A 577 10.69 2.68 3.12
C LYS A 577 10.07 1.49 3.83
N SER A 578 8.78 1.23 3.59
CA SER A 578 8.05 0.15 4.30
C SER A 578 8.58 -1.24 3.96
N MET A 579 9.07 -1.44 2.72
CA MET A 579 9.71 -2.69 2.30
C MET A 579 11.05 -2.88 2.99
N ARG A 580 11.85 -1.82 3.13
CA ARG A 580 13.15 -1.89 3.83
C ARG A 580 12.98 -2.19 5.32
N GLU A 581 12.02 -1.55 5.98
CA GLU A 581 11.74 -1.76 7.42
C GLU A 581 11.31 -3.19 7.73
N ILE A 582 10.31 -3.69 7.01
CA ILE A 582 9.82 -5.05 7.24
C ILE A 582 10.84 -6.11 6.77
N GLY A 583 11.61 -5.78 5.73
CA GLY A 583 12.69 -6.63 5.22
C GLY A 583 13.84 -6.78 6.21
N SER A 584 14.23 -5.72 6.93
CA SER A 584 15.27 -5.81 7.96
C SER A 584 14.82 -6.66 9.14
N GLU A 585 13.58 -6.50 9.59
CA GLU A 585 13.03 -7.30 10.70
C GLU A 585 12.95 -8.79 10.31
N ALA A 586 12.49 -9.09 9.09
CA ALA A 586 12.48 -10.45 8.55
C ALA A 586 13.88 -11.05 8.47
N LEU A 587 14.87 -10.28 8.01
CA LEU A 587 16.27 -10.69 7.94
C LEU A 587 16.81 -11.03 9.34
N GLY A 588 16.50 -10.21 10.34
CA GLY A 588 16.76 -10.47 11.75
C GLY A 588 16.23 -11.82 12.22
N ASN A 589 14.94 -12.05 12.01
CA ASN A 589 14.26 -13.27 12.44
C ASN A 589 14.78 -14.54 11.73
N ILE A 590 15.13 -14.43 10.45
CA ILE A 590 15.68 -15.55 9.66
C ILE A 590 17.09 -15.93 10.13
N CYS A 591 17.93 -14.94 10.46
CA CYS A 591 19.30 -15.19 10.93
C CYS A 591 19.35 -15.70 12.38
N GLN A 592 18.35 -15.39 13.21
CA GLN A 592 18.37 -15.65 14.65
C GLN A 592 18.69 -17.11 15.07
N PRO A 593 18.16 -18.16 14.41
CA PRO A 593 18.42 -19.54 14.84
C PRO A 593 19.89 -19.98 14.71
N ASP A 594 20.62 -19.45 13.73
CA ASP A 594 22.00 -19.83 13.41
C ASP A 594 22.89 -18.57 13.27
N LEU A 595 22.73 -17.65 14.23
CA LEU A 595 23.25 -16.28 14.17
C LEU A 595 24.75 -16.22 13.92
N ASP A 596 25.55 -17.02 14.63
CA ASP A 596 27.02 -17.02 14.52
C ASP A 596 27.55 -17.48 13.16
N GLN A 597 26.79 -18.32 12.45
CA GLN A 597 27.19 -18.86 11.15
C GLN A 597 26.77 -17.92 10.02
N VAL A 598 25.56 -17.39 10.10
CA VAL A 598 24.90 -16.70 8.99
C VAL A 598 25.15 -15.18 9.02
N ALA A 599 25.06 -14.56 10.20
CA ALA A 599 25.16 -13.11 10.33
C ALA A 599 26.49 -12.51 9.85
N PRO A 600 27.68 -13.15 10.01
CA PRO A 600 28.94 -12.59 9.52
C PRO A 600 28.94 -12.30 8.02
N GLY A 601 28.37 -13.21 7.21
CA GLY A 601 28.25 -13.03 5.77
C GLY A 601 27.31 -11.88 5.42
N VAL A 602 26.16 -11.81 6.10
CA VAL A 602 25.16 -10.75 5.93
C VAL A 602 25.74 -9.38 6.31
N ILE A 603 26.39 -9.26 7.47
CA ILE A 603 27.05 -8.02 7.92
C ILE A 603 28.12 -7.59 6.92
N GLY A 604 28.89 -8.53 6.38
CA GLY A 604 29.87 -8.26 5.33
C GLY A 604 29.24 -7.63 4.08
N GLN A 605 28.08 -8.13 3.64
CA GLN A 605 27.32 -7.54 2.52
C GLN A 605 26.76 -6.15 2.86
N LEU A 606 26.11 -6.00 4.02
CA LEU A 606 25.52 -4.73 4.45
C LEU A 606 26.58 -3.63 4.63
N LYS A 607 27.77 -4.00 5.12
CA LYS A 607 28.93 -3.10 5.22
C LYS A 607 29.33 -2.53 3.85
N GLN A 608 29.31 -3.34 2.79
CA GLN A 608 29.61 -2.85 1.45
C GLN A 608 28.57 -1.82 0.99
N SER A 609 27.28 -2.05 1.29
CA SER A 609 26.18 -1.14 0.98
C SER A 609 26.31 0.24 1.64
N LEU A 610 26.98 0.38 2.78
CA LEU A 610 27.26 1.68 3.41
C LEU A 610 28.17 2.59 2.58
N ALA A 611 28.95 2.03 1.65
CA ALA A 611 29.86 2.79 0.79
C ALA A 611 29.19 3.32 -0.50
N PHE A 612 27.92 3.00 -0.76
CA PHE A 612 27.22 3.43 -1.97
C PHE A 612 26.80 4.90 -1.91
N VAL A 613 26.28 5.43 -3.03
CA VAL A 613 25.79 6.80 -3.14
C VAL A 613 24.26 6.90 -2.93
N ASP A 614 23.52 5.80 -3.10
CA ASP A 614 22.05 5.80 -2.95
C ASP A 614 21.63 5.75 -1.47
N ASP A 615 20.95 6.80 -1.03
CA ASP A 615 20.42 6.94 0.34
C ASP A 615 19.46 5.81 0.73
N HIS A 616 18.72 5.21 -0.22
CA HIS A 616 17.80 4.10 0.08
C HIS A 616 18.57 2.83 0.48
N GLU A 617 19.65 2.53 -0.24
CA GLU A 617 20.51 1.38 0.02
C GLU A 617 21.26 1.55 1.34
N ILE A 618 21.80 2.75 1.61
CA ILE A 618 22.46 3.05 2.89
C ILE A 618 21.46 2.88 4.03
N HIS A 619 20.24 3.42 3.90
CA HIS A 619 19.22 3.29 4.93
C HIS A 619 18.85 1.83 5.20
N GLY A 620 18.62 1.02 4.16
CA GLY A 620 18.33 -0.41 4.33
C GLY A 620 19.47 -1.17 4.98
N ALA A 621 20.72 -0.86 4.63
CA ALA A 621 21.89 -1.43 5.26
C ALA A 621 21.98 -1.10 6.75
N VAL A 622 21.72 0.17 7.13
CA VAL A 622 21.70 0.61 8.53
C VAL A 622 20.61 -0.11 9.33
N LEU A 623 19.41 -0.27 8.77
CA LEU A 623 18.34 -1.04 9.42
C LEU A 623 18.70 -2.52 9.57
N GLY A 624 19.25 -3.15 8.53
CA GLY A 624 19.72 -4.53 8.60
C GLY A 624 20.77 -4.73 9.69
N LEU A 625 21.76 -3.82 9.78
CA LEU A 625 22.78 -3.84 10.83
C LEU A 625 22.20 -3.66 12.23
N ARG A 626 21.17 -2.82 12.37
CA ARG A 626 20.45 -2.62 13.63
C ARG A 626 19.78 -3.92 14.09
N GLU A 627 19.08 -4.61 13.20
CA GLU A 627 18.42 -5.88 13.54
C GLU A 627 19.44 -7.00 13.86
N MET A 628 20.56 -7.07 13.13
CA MET A 628 21.66 -7.99 13.48
C MET A 628 22.27 -7.66 14.85
N SER A 629 22.50 -6.38 15.14
CA SER A 629 23.06 -5.94 16.41
C SER A 629 22.14 -6.28 17.59
N GLU A 630 20.84 -6.08 17.40
CA GLU A 630 19.84 -6.40 18.41
C GLU A 630 19.72 -7.92 18.63
N ALA A 631 19.87 -8.73 17.57
CA ALA A 631 19.94 -10.19 17.69
C ALA A 631 21.17 -10.63 18.50
N PHE A 632 22.36 -10.09 18.20
CA PHE A 632 23.59 -10.38 18.95
C PHE A 632 23.51 -9.94 20.40
N ARG A 633 22.93 -8.76 20.67
CA ARG A 633 22.70 -8.26 22.03
C ARG A 633 21.84 -9.23 22.85
N ARG A 634 20.79 -9.80 22.26
CA ARG A 634 19.91 -10.77 22.95
C ARG A 634 20.59 -12.12 23.16
N ALA A 635 21.48 -12.52 22.26
CA ALA A 635 22.23 -13.77 22.36
C ALA A 635 23.42 -13.69 23.33
N ALA A 636 23.99 -12.50 23.54
CA ALA A 636 25.16 -12.30 24.38
C ALA A 636 24.91 -12.74 25.84
N GLN A 637 25.66 -13.76 26.28
CA GLN A 637 25.58 -14.29 27.64
C GLN A 637 26.34 -13.42 28.65
N ASN A 638 27.45 -12.83 28.19
CA ASN A 638 28.31 -11.96 28.96
C ASN A 638 29.06 -10.99 28.04
N GLU A 639 29.77 -10.07 28.65
CA GLU A 639 30.56 -9.03 27.97
C GLU A 639 31.68 -9.62 27.08
N ASP A 640 32.32 -10.73 27.47
CA ASP A 640 33.43 -11.33 26.70
C ASP A 640 33.00 -12.29 25.58
N SER A 641 31.69 -12.43 25.34
CA SER A 641 31.15 -13.37 24.34
C SER A 641 31.53 -13.01 22.90
N SER A 642 31.52 -14.00 22.00
CA SER A 642 31.65 -13.78 20.54
C SER A 642 30.59 -12.81 20.02
N GLU A 643 29.38 -12.92 20.56
CA GLU A 643 28.19 -12.17 20.21
C GLU A 643 28.35 -10.69 20.62
N ALA A 644 28.88 -10.44 21.82
CA ALA A 644 29.25 -9.09 22.24
C ALA A 644 30.33 -8.47 21.32
N ARG A 645 31.31 -9.26 20.84
CA ARG A 645 32.31 -8.78 19.87
C ARG A 645 31.70 -8.42 18.51
N TRP A 646 30.70 -9.17 18.04
CA TRP A 646 29.96 -8.82 16.83
C TRP A 646 29.16 -7.51 17.01
N GLN A 647 28.54 -7.32 18.17
CA GLN A 647 27.85 -6.06 18.50
C GLN A 647 28.81 -4.86 18.43
N VAL A 648 30.02 -4.99 19.00
CA VAL A 648 31.08 -3.99 18.92
C VAL A 648 31.49 -3.71 17.48
N GLY A 649 31.71 -4.77 16.68
CA GLY A 649 32.08 -4.63 15.27
C GLY A 649 31.00 -3.92 14.45
N ILE A 650 29.72 -4.14 14.74
CA ILE A 650 28.61 -3.41 14.10
C ILE A 650 28.59 -1.94 14.52
N PHE A 651 28.84 -1.65 15.81
CA PHE A 651 28.94 -0.28 16.31
C PHE A 651 30.04 0.51 15.59
N GLU A 652 31.18 -0.12 15.25
CA GLU A 652 32.25 0.52 14.49
C GLU A 652 31.84 0.91 13.07
N LEU A 653 30.86 0.23 12.46
CA LEU A 653 30.43 0.53 11.09
C LEU A 653 29.75 1.88 10.94
N ILE A 654 29.34 2.54 12.04
CA ILE A 654 28.81 3.91 12.00
C ILE A 654 29.82 4.92 11.43
N ASP A 655 31.11 4.61 11.51
CA ASP A 655 32.17 5.48 10.96
C ASP A 655 32.19 5.48 9.43
N ASN A 656 31.60 4.46 8.79
CA ASN A 656 31.49 4.40 7.34
C ASN A 656 30.38 5.32 6.80
N LEU A 657 29.48 5.83 7.66
CA LEU A 657 28.44 6.78 7.26
C LEU A 657 29.05 8.14 6.96
N ARG A 658 28.93 8.62 5.72
CA ARG A 658 29.55 9.88 5.28
C ARG A 658 28.84 11.10 5.87
N GLU A 659 29.60 12.13 6.28
CA GLU A 659 29.01 13.38 6.81
C GLU A 659 28.06 14.11 5.87
N PRO A 660 28.36 14.27 4.56
CA PRO A 660 27.46 14.96 3.66
C PRO A 660 26.10 14.27 3.56
N THR A 661 26.09 12.93 3.62
CA THR A 661 24.87 12.12 3.61
C THR A 661 24.04 12.37 4.86
N LEU A 662 24.65 12.44 6.03
CA LEU A 662 23.95 12.67 7.30
C LEU A 662 23.46 14.12 7.48
N LYS A 663 24.19 15.10 6.94
CA LYS A 663 23.84 16.54 7.01
C LYS A 663 22.85 16.99 5.94
N SER A 664 22.49 16.12 4.99
CA SER A 664 21.56 16.44 3.91
C SER A 664 20.17 16.79 4.46
N TYR A 665 19.53 17.81 3.87
CA TYR A 665 18.24 18.37 4.32
C TYR A 665 17.07 17.38 4.30
N ARG A 666 17.17 16.26 3.57
CA ARG A 666 16.09 15.26 3.37
C ARG A 666 16.41 13.87 3.92
N ASN A 667 17.45 13.73 4.76
CA ASN A 667 17.92 12.43 5.24
C ASN A 667 17.46 12.14 6.68
N ASP A 668 16.27 12.60 7.03
CA ASP A 668 15.63 12.35 8.33
C ASP A 668 15.46 10.85 8.59
N ILE A 669 15.03 10.10 7.58
CA ILE A 669 14.89 8.64 7.62
C ILE A 669 16.24 7.94 7.91
N LEU A 670 17.33 8.39 7.28
CA LEU A 670 18.66 7.81 7.51
C LEU A 670 19.20 8.18 8.90
N LEU A 671 18.96 9.41 9.35
CA LEU A 671 19.41 9.88 10.67
C LEU A 671 18.65 9.17 11.80
N GLU A 672 17.35 8.95 11.64
CA GLU A 672 16.53 8.10 12.51
C GLU A 672 17.13 6.68 12.60
N ALA A 673 17.34 6.02 11.46
CA ALA A 673 17.90 4.67 11.40
C ALA A 673 19.31 4.60 12.02
N SER A 674 20.14 5.63 11.84
CA SER A 674 21.48 5.72 12.41
C SER A 674 21.43 5.83 13.95
N CYS A 675 20.48 6.60 14.49
CA CYS A 675 20.26 6.66 15.94
C CYS A 675 19.79 5.31 16.48
N LEU A 676 18.88 4.62 15.79
CA LEU A 676 18.46 3.27 16.16
C LEU A 676 19.62 2.26 16.12
N LEU A 677 20.49 2.34 15.11
CA LEU A 677 21.68 1.50 15.03
C LEU A 677 22.59 1.73 16.23
N ILE A 678 22.90 2.99 16.57
CA ILE A 678 23.66 3.34 17.78
C ILE A 678 22.97 2.75 19.01
N SER A 679 21.67 2.96 19.16
CA SER A 679 20.88 2.46 20.29
C SER A 679 20.95 0.93 20.43
N SER A 680 20.99 0.19 19.32
CA SER A 680 21.09 -1.28 19.29
C SER A 680 22.51 -1.85 19.44
N SER A 681 23.53 -1.07 19.12
CA SER A 681 24.93 -1.53 19.04
C SER A 681 25.84 -0.98 20.14
N ILE A 682 25.46 0.12 20.77
CA ILE A 682 26.25 0.69 21.87
C ILE A 682 26.26 -0.24 23.09
N SER A 683 27.46 -0.43 23.64
CA SER A 683 27.73 -1.22 24.85
C SER A 683 28.97 -0.64 25.55
N GLN A 684 29.21 -1.05 26.80
CA GLN A 684 30.40 -0.60 27.54
C GLN A 684 31.69 -0.99 26.81
N ILE A 685 31.75 -2.21 26.30
CA ILE A 685 32.89 -2.76 25.57
C ILE A 685 33.12 -2.00 24.26
N ALA A 686 32.03 -1.65 23.56
CA ALA A 686 32.10 -0.90 22.31
C ALA A 686 32.70 0.50 22.50
N LEU A 687 32.53 1.09 23.68
CA LEU A 687 33.18 2.35 24.03
C LEU A 687 34.66 2.15 24.38
N VAL A 688 35.02 1.04 25.04
CA VAL A 688 36.41 0.75 25.46
C VAL A 688 37.30 0.33 24.28
N HIS A 689 36.75 -0.39 23.29
CA HIS A 689 37.51 -0.94 22.15
C HIS A 689 37.79 0.08 21.03
N ARG A 690 37.53 1.37 21.25
CA ARG A 690 37.65 2.44 20.23
C ARG A 690 38.97 3.23 20.39
N PRO A 691 40.02 2.94 19.60
CA PRO A 691 41.32 3.64 19.69
C PRO A 691 41.27 5.10 19.21
N ASP A 692 40.22 5.50 18.47
CA ASP A 692 39.96 6.87 18.01
C ASP A 692 39.52 7.82 19.14
N LEU A 693 39.14 7.28 20.30
CA LEU A 693 38.91 8.06 21.52
C LEU A 693 40.21 8.61 22.11
N ASP A 694 41.41 8.20 21.65
CA ASP A 694 42.65 8.80 22.16
C ASP A 694 42.93 10.22 21.60
N VAL A 695 42.17 10.66 20.58
CA VAL A 695 42.32 11.97 19.93
C VAL A 695 41.34 13.02 20.50
N LYS A 696 41.72 14.30 20.51
CA LYS A 696 40.93 15.47 20.97
C LYS A 696 39.61 15.74 20.18
N SER A 697 39.14 14.81 19.35
CA SER A 697 37.96 14.95 18.49
C SER A 697 36.67 14.41 19.13
N VAL A 698 35.53 14.98 18.74
CA VAL A 698 34.20 14.49 19.15
C VAL A 698 33.95 13.11 18.53
N PRO A 699 33.54 12.08 19.31
CA PRO A 699 33.26 10.75 18.77
C PRO A 699 32.16 10.75 17.72
N ARG A 700 32.23 9.82 16.76
CA ARG A 700 31.29 9.77 15.62
C ARG A 700 29.84 9.60 16.07
N TRP A 701 29.56 8.68 16.98
CA TRP A 701 28.22 8.45 17.50
C TRP A 701 27.62 9.72 18.12
N ARG A 702 28.42 10.52 18.84
CA ARG A 702 27.98 11.78 19.44
C ARG A 702 27.65 12.82 18.37
N PHE A 703 28.48 12.93 17.34
CA PHE A 703 28.19 13.79 16.20
C PHE A 703 26.83 13.45 15.55
N ILE A 704 26.52 12.16 15.36
CA ILE A 704 25.24 11.72 14.80
C ILE A 704 24.07 12.07 15.73
N LEU A 705 24.20 11.84 17.04
CA LEU A 705 23.17 12.20 18.01
C LEU A 705 22.94 13.71 18.08
N ASP A 706 24.00 14.52 18.05
CA ASP A 706 23.90 15.97 18.06
C ASP A 706 23.19 16.50 16.80
N LEU A 707 23.39 15.85 15.64
CA LEU A 707 22.60 16.13 14.43
C LEU A 707 21.12 15.75 14.63
N GLY A 708 20.85 14.58 15.21
CA GLY A 708 19.49 14.08 15.43
C GLY A 708 18.68 14.96 16.40
N LEU A 709 19.28 15.37 17.50
CA LEU A 709 18.65 16.25 18.51
C LEU A 709 18.35 17.66 17.96
N LYS A 710 19.19 18.17 17.05
CA LYS A 710 19.01 19.48 16.39
C LYS A 710 18.17 19.40 15.12
N HIS A 711 17.74 18.21 14.72
CA HIS A 711 16.98 18.02 13.50
C HIS A 711 15.58 18.63 13.63
N ARG A 712 14.96 19.05 12.53
CA ARG A 712 13.62 19.66 12.52
C ARG A 712 12.46 18.66 12.61
N ASN A 713 12.72 17.38 12.35
CA ASN A 713 11.72 16.30 12.39
C ASN A 713 11.68 15.71 13.81
N GLU A 714 10.52 15.79 14.45
CA GLU A 714 10.26 15.31 15.80
C GLU A 714 10.53 13.81 15.98
N VAL A 715 10.30 12.98 14.95
CA VAL A 715 10.58 11.54 15.00
C VAL A 715 12.08 11.28 15.17
N VAL A 716 12.91 12.04 14.46
CA VAL A 716 14.37 11.96 14.57
C VAL A 716 14.83 12.46 15.94
N GLN A 717 14.30 13.59 16.40
CA GLN A 717 14.62 14.15 17.73
C GLN A 717 14.28 13.15 18.84
N ARG A 718 13.09 12.55 18.78
CA ARG A 718 12.63 11.54 19.74
C ARG A 718 13.54 10.32 19.75
N THR A 719 13.91 9.80 18.58
CA THR A 719 14.80 8.63 18.45
C THR A 719 16.21 8.93 18.96
N ALA A 720 16.75 10.10 18.66
CA ALA A 720 18.03 10.55 19.19
C ALA A 720 17.98 10.68 20.72
N ALA A 721 16.92 11.29 21.27
CA ALA A 721 16.72 11.43 22.72
C ALA A 721 16.58 10.06 23.42
N GLN A 722 15.86 9.11 22.84
CA GLN A 722 15.79 7.73 23.34
C GLN A 722 17.17 7.07 23.36
N THR A 723 17.99 7.32 22.33
CA THR A 723 19.36 6.80 22.25
C THR A 723 20.26 7.40 23.35
N VAL A 724 20.07 8.68 23.69
CA VAL A 724 20.70 9.31 24.87
C VAL A 724 20.25 8.63 26.18
N GLY A 725 18.99 8.22 26.26
CA GLY A 725 18.50 7.42 27.39
C GLY A 725 19.15 6.03 27.49
N VAL A 726 19.48 5.39 26.37
CA VAL A 726 20.23 4.12 26.39
C VAL A 726 21.67 4.33 26.89
N LEU A 727 22.31 5.43 26.48
CA LEU A 727 23.65 5.81 26.94
C LEU A 727 23.73 6.02 28.47
N SER A 728 22.69 6.59 29.09
CA SER A 728 22.69 6.82 30.54
C SER A 728 22.60 5.53 31.37
N ASN A 729 22.20 4.41 30.75
CA ASN A 729 22.20 3.09 31.41
C ASN A 729 23.60 2.45 31.49
N LEU A 730 24.62 3.03 30.86
CA LEU A 730 26.00 2.56 30.95
C LEU A 730 26.61 3.01 32.30
N ARG A 731 26.37 2.23 33.36
CA ARG A 731 26.65 2.58 34.78
C ARG A 731 28.10 2.37 35.24
N SER A 732 29.05 2.11 34.35
CA SER A 732 30.41 1.71 34.72
C SER A 732 31.29 2.88 35.17
N SER A 733 32.26 2.62 36.05
CA SER A 733 33.27 3.60 36.50
C SER A 733 34.51 3.66 35.60
N ASP A 734 34.43 3.12 34.38
CA ASP A 734 35.55 3.02 33.46
C ASP A 734 35.98 4.40 32.92
N LYS A 735 37.25 4.50 32.50
CA LYS A 735 37.91 5.71 32.01
C LYS A 735 37.12 6.36 30.86
N ASP A 736 36.50 5.55 29.98
CA ASP A 736 35.80 6.05 28.81
C ASP A 736 34.35 6.49 29.10
N THR A 737 33.64 5.83 30.01
CA THR A 737 32.35 6.33 30.53
C THR A 737 32.55 7.70 31.19
N LYS A 738 33.62 7.86 31.97
CA LYS A 738 34.03 9.14 32.56
C LYS A 738 34.44 10.19 31.54
N ARG A 739 35.05 9.78 30.42
CA ARG A 739 35.56 10.69 29.39
C ARG A 739 34.47 11.20 28.46
N TYR A 740 33.45 10.39 28.15
CA TYR A 740 32.46 10.72 27.11
C TYR A 740 31.01 10.76 27.58
N VAL A 741 30.58 9.79 28.39
CA VAL A 741 29.17 9.66 28.78
C VAL A 741 28.81 10.70 29.84
N TYR A 742 29.60 10.80 30.91
CA TYR A 742 29.30 11.74 31.99
C TYR A 742 29.37 13.21 31.53
N PRO A 743 30.41 13.67 30.80
CA PRO A 743 30.45 15.06 30.34
C PRO A 743 29.34 15.36 29.32
N TYR A 744 28.91 14.38 28.54
CA TYR A 744 27.78 14.56 27.62
C TYR A 744 26.46 14.69 28.38
N PHE A 745 26.23 13.86 29.40
CA PHE A 745 25.05 13.96 30.25
C PHE A 745 25.02 15.29 31.02
N GLN A 746 26.15 15.74 31.57
CA GLN A 746 26.28 17.06 32.18
C GLN A 746 26.00 18.19 31.18
N LEU A 747 26.46 18.06 29.93
CA LEU A 747 26.14 19.02 28.87
C LEU A 747 24.64 19.06 28.60
N VAL A 748 23.96 17.91 28.53
CA VAL A 748 22.50 17.84 28.37
C VAL A 748 21.80 18.56 29.52
N LEU A 749 22.16 18.28 30.77
CA LEU A 749 21.60 18.97 31.93
C LEU A 749 21.85 20.48 31.89
N LYS A 750 23.06 20.90 31.49
CA LYS A 750 23.39 22.32 31.33
C LYS A 750 22.55 22.97 30.22
N THR A 751 22.35 22.29 29.10
CA THR A 751 21.51 22.79 28.01
C THR A 751 20.03 22.91 28.43
N LEU A 752 19.52 21.95 29.22
CA LEU A 752 18.18 22.08 29.81
C LEU A 752 18.11 23.24 30.80
N LEU A 753 19.14 23.45 31.61
CA LEU A 753 19.24 24.60 32.51
C LEU A 753 19.28 25.93 31.75
N ASP A 754 20.07 26.03 30.68
CA ASP A 754 20.10 27.18 29.77
C ASP A 754 18.73 27.39 29.11
N GLY A 755 17.99 26.30 28.83
CA GLY A 755 16.62 26.31 28.32
C GLY A 755 15.60 26.98 29.24
N LEU A 756 15.87 27.09 30.55
CA LEU A 756 15.05 27.87 31.48
C LEU A 756 15.11 29.38 31.20
N GLU A 757 16.08 29.84 30.42
CA GLU A 757 16.25 31.24 30.03
C GLU A 757 15.62 31.59 28.67
N ASP A 758 14.82 30.69 28.07
CA ASP A 758 14.12 30.96 26.81
C ASP A 758 12.84 31.77 27.02
N TYR A 759 12.93 33.08 26.78
CA TYR A 759 11.82 34.03 26.80
C TYR A 759 11.43 34.50 25.38
N SER A 760 11.62 33.65 24.37
CA SER A 760 11.26 33.99 23.00
C SER A 760 9.76 34.25 22.87
N VAL A 761 9.42 35.34 22.18
CA VAL A 761 8.03 35.76 21.94
C VAL A 761 7.78 35.81 20.44
N ASP A 762 6.68 35.21 20.00
CA ASP A 762 6.14 35.38 18.64
C ASP A 762 4.70 35.94 18.69
N GLU A 763 3.99 35.94 17.56
CA GLU A 763 2.60 36.44 17.46
C GLU A 763 1.62 35.72 18.40
N ARG A 764 1.96 34.53 18.92
CA ARG A 764 1.18 33.73 19.86
C ARG A 764 1.51 34.04 21.33
N GLY A 765 2.47 34.94 21.58
CA GLY A 765 2.95 35.27 22.92
C GLY A 765 4.25 34.54 23.28
N ASP A 766 4.40 34.16 24.55
CA ASP A 766 5.61 33.58 25.12
C ASP A 766 5.77 32.11 24.70
N VAL A 767 6.24 31.88 23.47
CA VAL A 767 6.51 30.53 22.94
C VAL A 767 7.73 29.87 23.58
N GLY A 768 8.65 30.66 24.13
CA GLY A 768 9.76 30.18 24.95
C GLY A 768 9.30 29.39 26.17
N SER A 769 8.09 29.65 26.69
CA SER A 769 7.50 28.87 27.78
C SER A 769 7.42 27.36 27.50
N TRP A 770 7.28 26.92 26.24
CA TRP A 770 7.27 25.50 25.88
C TRP A 770 8.65 24.83 26.09
N VAL A 771 9.72 25.56 25.77
CA VAL A 771 11.10 25.13 25.98
C VAL A 771 11.39 25.06 27.48
N ARG A 772 10.95 26.08 28.23
CA ARG A 772 11.11 26.14 29.69
C ARG A 772 10.37 25.00 30.40
N ILE A 773 9.12 24.73 30.06
CA ILE A 773 8.34 23.61 30.61
C ILE A 773 9.00 22.26 30.32
N SER A 774 9.41 22.03 29.07
CA SER A 774 10.10 20.79 28.68
C SER A 774 11.44 20.63 29.43
N SER A 775 12.15 21.75 29.63
CA SER A 775 13.40 21.79 30.37
C SER A 775 13.20 21.49 31.86
N LEU A 776 12.17 22.04 32.50
CA LEU A 776 11.79 21.74 33.88
C LEU A 776 11.49 20.26 34.08
N GLN A 777 10.74 19.65 33.16
CA GLN A 777 10.41 18.22 33.17
C GLN A 777 11.67 17.35 33.04
N GLY A 778 12.54 17.68 32.07
CA GLY A 778 13.78 16.98 31.83
C GLY A 778 14.75 17.06 33.01
N LEU A 779 14.91 18.25 33.59
CA LEU A 779 15.75 18.48 34.76
C LEU A 779 15.23 17.73 36.00
N SER A 780 13.94 17.87 36.31
CA SER A 780 13.34 17.24 37.49
C SER A 780 13.43 15.71 37.42
N SER A 781 13.09 15.13 36.26
CA SER A 781 13.14 13.67 36.06
C SER A 781 14.59 13.15 36.09
N SER A 782 15.54 13.87 35.49
CA SER A 782 16.94 13.46 35.46
C SER A 782 17.59 13.52 36.84
N VAL A 783 17.34 14.60 37.59
CA VAL A 783 17.84 14.74 38.96
C VAL A 783 17.20 13.69 39.87
N GLU A 784 15.87 13.50 39.79
CA GLU A 784 15.18 12.45 40.55
C GLU A 784 15.80 11.07 40.31
N LEU A 785 16.03 10.71 39.04
CA LEU A 785 16.64 9.43 38.67
C LEU A 785 18.01 9.25 39.35
N ILE A 786 18.84 10.29 39.38
CA ILE A 786 20.17 10.26 40.02
C ILE A 786 20.03 10.13 41.54
N LEU A 787 19.09 10.86 42.15
CA LEU A 787 18.84 10.82 43.59
C LEU A 787 18.31 9.45 44.04
N ARG A 788 17.44 8.82 43.25
CA ARG A 788 16.86 7.51 43.55
C ARG A 788 17.77 6.34 43.20
N SER A 789 18.75 6.55 42.34
CA SER A 789 19.70 5.51 41.93
C SER A 789 20.85 5.32 42.93
N ASP A 790 21.33 4.08 43.04
CA ASP A 790 22.54 3.73 43.80
C ASP A 790 23.78 3.86 42.91
N ILE A 791 24.18 5.11 42.63
CA ILE A 791 25.31 5.43 41.74
C ILE A 791 26.59 5.58 42.56
N ARG A 792 27.66 4.87 42.15
CA ARG A 792 29.02 5.10 42.66
C ARG A 792 29.52 6.45 42.12
N ASN A 793 29.69 7.42 43.00
CA ASN A 793 30.09 8.81 42.70
C ASN A 793 29.03 9.64 41.92
N PRO A 794 27.91 10.03 42.55
CA PRO A 794 26.88 10.85 41.89
C PRO A 794 27.40 12.21 41.38
N ASN A 795 28.51 12.71 41.94
CA ASN A 795 29.15 13.97 41.52
C ASN A 795 29.69 13.93 40.08
N ASP A 796 30.03 12.73 39.58
CA ASP A 796 30.48 12.57 38.21
C ASP A 796 29.31 12.80 37.22
N TRP A 797 28.07 12.53 37.63
CA TRP A 797 26.86 12.74 36.81
C TRP A 797 26.24 14.11 37.02
N LEU A 798 26.19 14.56 38.28
CA LEU A 798 25.55 15.77 38.72
C LEU A 798 26.46 16.51 39.70
N PRO A 799 27.37 17.37 39.18
CA PRO A 799 28.19 18.24 40.00
C PRO A 799 27.35 19.13 40.92
N GLN A 800 27.87 19.42 42.12
CA GLN A 800 27.13 20.19 43.12
C GLN A 800 26.72 21.59 42.62
N GLU A 801 27.58 22.27 41.86
CA GLU A 801 27.27 23.58 41.25
C GLU A 801 26.08 23.48 40.28
N LEU A 802 26.03 22.40 39.49
CA LEU A 802 24.95 22.16 38.55
C LEU A 802 23.64 21.81 39.28
N TYR A 803 23.71 20.99 40.33
CA TYR A 803 22.55 20.70 41.19
C TYR A 803 21.98 21.96 41.82
N LEU A 804 22.84 22.84 42.35
CA LEU A 804 22.42 24.12 42.91
C LEU A 804 21.81 25.03 41.84
N GLY A 805 22.44 25.12 40.66
CA GLY A 805 21.94 25.89 39.53
C GLY A 805 20.56 25.43 39.06
N ILE A 806 20.31 24.11 39.04
CA ILE A 806 19.00 23.54 38.70
C ILE A 806 17.94 23.98 39.70
N TRP A 807 18.19 23.85 41.01
CA TRP A 807 17.25 24.32 42.03
C TRP A 807 16.99 25.82 41.94
N ALA A 808 18.05 26.62 41.78
CA ALA A 808 17.93 28.07 41.67
C ALA A 808 17.13 28.48 40.40
N GLY A 809 17.39 27.82 39.27
CA GLY A 809 16.67 28.02 38.02
C GLY A 809 15.20 27.60 38.12
N MET A 810 14.91 26.44 38.72
CA MET A 810 13.53 25.98 38.96
C MET A 810 12.77 26.98 39.84
N LEU A 811 13.34 27.41 40.97
CA LEU A 811 12.68 28.35 41.88
C LEU A 811 12.49 29.73 41.25
N LYS A 812 13.42 30.19 40.39
CA LYS A 812 13.21 31.37 39.54
C LYS A 812 11.95 31.21 38.69
N GLN A 813 11.85 30.13 37.92
CA GLN A 813 10.67 29.86 37.08
C GLN A 813 9.39 29.74 37.93
N GLY A 814 9.50 29.26 39.18
CA GLY A 814 8.39 29.20 40.12
C GLY A 814 7.88 30.58 40.51
N ALA A 815 8.76 31.57 40.59
CA ALA A 815 8.40 32.94 40.96
C ALA A 815 7.89 33.79 39.78
N GLU A 816 7.75 33.22 38.57
CA GLU A 816 7.45 33.95 37.34
C GLU A 816 5.98 34.12 36.99
N ARG A 817 5.71 34.92 35.94
CA ARG A 817 4.38 35.41 35.61
C ARG A 817 3.38 34.37 35.07
N LEU A 818 3.84 33.26 34.49
CA LEU A 818 2.98 32.31 33.76
C LEU A 818 2.51 31.13 34.63
N ASP A 819 1.19 31.00 34.81
CA ASP A 819 0.56 30.01 35.68
C ASP A 819 0.95 28.56 35.34
N ASN A 820 1.05 28.22 34.04
CA ASN A 820 1.41 26.89 33.57
C ASN A 820 2.88 26.54 33.85
N VAL A 821 3.80 27.51 33.73
CA VAL A 821 5.22 27.32 34.09
C VAL A 821 5.34 27.07 35.59
N ARG A 822 4.67 27.89 36.41
CA ARG A 822 4.69 27.72 37.88
C ARG A 822 4.11 26.38 38.31
N ALA A 823 3.01 25.95 37.70
CA ALA A 823 2.42 24.63 37.96
C ALA A 823 3.43 23.49 37.73
N GLU A 824 4.21 23.57 36.64
CA GLU A 824 5.20 22.55 36.32
C GLU A 824 6.39 22.56 37.28
N VAL A 825 6.84 23.75 37.68
CA VAL A 825 7.85 23.89 38.76
C VAL A 825 7.36 23.22 40.03
N GLY A 826 6.10 23.42 40.41
CA GLY A 826 5.52 22.81 41.60
C GLY A 826 5.61 21.29 41.62
N LYS A 827 5.27 20.65 40.50
CA LYS A 827 5.43 19.20 40.33
C LYS A 827 6.89 18.78 40.52
N GLY A 828 7.81 19.47 39.84
CA GLY A 828 9.25 19.19 39.91
C GLY A 828 9.83 19.36 41.31
N VAL A 829 9.46 20.44 42.02
CA VAL A 829 9.91 20.71 43.39
C VAL A 829 9.42 19.62 44.34
N VAL A 830 8.15 19.23 44.28
CA VAL A 830 7.60 18.15 45.12
C VAL A 830 8.32 16.83 44.82
N GLN A 831 8.44 16.46 43.54
CA GLN A 831 9.15 15.27 43.08
C GLN A 831 10.59 15.20 43.62
N LEU A 832 11.33 16.30 43.54
CA LEU A 832 12.71 16.35 44.02
C LEU A 832 12.83 16.37 45.55
N LEU A 833 11.94 17.05 46.26
CA LEU A 833 11.92 17.02 47.74
C LEU A 833 11.61 15.62 48.27
N GLU A 834 10.70 14.89 47.64
CA GLU A 834 10.42 13.48 47.95
C GLU A 834 11.65 12.61 47.70
N ALA A 835 12.31 12.76 46.55
CA ALA A 835 13.52 12.02 46.23
C ALA A 835 14.68 12.33 47.20
N SER A 836 14.85 13.60 47.59
CA SER A 836 15.85 14.01 48.58
C SER A 836 15.54 13.50 50.00
N THR A 837 14.27 13.26 50.35
CA THR A 837 13.88 12.67 51.65
C THR A 837 14.51 11.29 51.86
N LEU A 838 14.61 10.49 50.80
CA LEU A 838 15.25 9.16 50.85
C LEU A 838 16.74 9.24 51.19
N LYS A 839 17.44 10.29 50.75
CA LYS A 839 18.86 10.52 51.03
C LYS A 839 19.09 11.15 52.40
N ALA A 840 18.17 11.99 52.88
CA ALA A 840 18.23 12.62 54.20
C ALA A 840 18.14 11.61 55.37
N ASN A 841 17.44 10.48 55.15
CA ASN A 841 17.28 9.41 56.14
C ASN A 841 18.42 8.34 56.09
N GLY A 842 19.38 8.47 55.17
CA GLY A 842 20.51 7.54 54.98
C GLY A 842 21.88 8.15 55.35
N ASN A 843 22.86 7.30 55.67
CA ASN A 843 24.20 7.66 56.17
C ASN A 843 24.94 8.78 55.38
N VAL A 844 25.81 9.49 56.11
CA VAL A 844 26.60 10.74 55.89
C VAL A 844 27.07 11.11 54.46
N SER A 845 27.12 10.21 53.47
CA SER A 845 27.44 10.57 52.07
C SER A 845 26.27 11.19 51.29
N GLY A 846 25.03 11.09 51.79
CA GLY A 846 23.82 11.62 51.15
C GLY A 846 23.58 13.13 51.32
N SER A 847 24.30 13.82 52.20
CA SER A 847 24.03 15.21 52.58
C SER A 847 24.31 16.25 51.49
N ARG A 848 25.12 15.91 50.47
CA ARG A 848 25.49 16.84 49.38
C ARG A 848 24.42 17.02 48.31
N TRP A 849 23.41 16.16 48.26
CA TRP A 849 22.31 16.21 47.29
C TRP A 849 20.96 16.43 48.00
N ILE A 850 21.02 17.24 49.05
CA ILE A 850 19.89 17.84 49.74
C ILE A 850 19.87 19.33 49.33
N PRO A 851 18.72 19.89 48.91
CA PRO A 851 18.66 21.30 48.52
C PRO A 851 18.95 22.22 49.70
N CYS A 852 19.51 23.40 49.41
CA CYS A 852 19.71 24.43 50.43
C CYS A 852 18.36 24.85 51.02
N GLY A 853 18.25 24.93 52.34
CA GLY A 853 16.97 25.22 53.00
C GLY A 853 15.92 24.11 52.87
N TYR A 854 16.33 22.84 52.77
CA TYR A 854 15.43 21.69 52.62
C TYR A 854 14.24 21.67 53.60
N ASP A 855 14.48 21.90 54.89
CA ASP A 855 13.41 21.90 55.91
C ASP A 855 12.37 22.99 55.65
N LEU A 856 12.84 24.18 55.26
CA LEU A 856 11.99 25.30 54.86
C LEU A 856 11.18 24.97 53.61
N LEU A 857 11.82 24.47 52.55
CA LEU A 857 11.14 24.11 51.29
C LEU A 857 10.07 23.04 51.53
N ARG A 858 10.36 22.05 52.38
CA ARG A 858 9.39 21.03 52.79
C ARG A 858 8.21 21.62 53.56
N GLN A 859 8.47 22.50 54.53
CA GLN A 859 7.43 23.19 55.28
C GLN A 859 6.54 24.06 54.39
N LEU A 860 7.11 24.71 53.37
CA LEU A 860 6.35 25.61 52.50
C LEU A 860 5.51 24.85 51.46
N PHE A 861 6.05 23.75 50.91
CA PHE A 861 5.51 23.15 49.69
C PHE A 861 5.04 21.70 49.80
N MET A 862 5.16 21.04 50.97
CA MET A 862 4.73 19.63 51.16
C MET A 862 3.57 19.43 52.16
N VAL A 863 2.89 20.49 52.61
CA VAL A 863 2.02 20.42 53.81
C VAL A 863 0.54 20.08 53.54
N GLU A 864 -0.01 20.24 52.32
CA GLU A 864 -1.47 20.09 52.11
C GLU A 864 -1.93 19.06 51.07
N THR A 865 -1.20 18.79 49.99
CA THR A 865 -1.46 17.65 49.09
C THR A 865 -0.15 17.34 48.34
N GLY A 866 0.32 16.09 48.32
CA GLY A 866 1.58 15.69 47.69
C GLY A 866 1.62 15.83 46.14
N SER A 867 0.77 16.67 45.55
CA SER A 867 0.53 16.80 44.10
C SER A 867 0.99 18.13 43.49
N GLY A 868 1.53 19.06 44.27
CA GLY A 868 1.94 20.40 43.78
C GLY A 868 0.76 21.34 43.50
N GLU A 869 -0.43 21.04 44.05
CA GLU A 869 -1.61 21.89 43.96
C GLU A 869 -1.36 23.26 44.62
N GLY A 870 -1.74 24.34 43.92
CA GLY A 870 -1.59 25.73 44.40
C GLY A 870 -0.47 26.52 43.73
N TRP A 871 0.52 25.88 43.10
CA TRP A 871 1.62 26.59 42.42
C TRP A 871 1.17 27.44 41.23
N ASN A 872 0.08 27.08 40.57
CA ASN A 872 -0.53 27.92 39.54
C ASN A 872 -1.26 29.15 40.11
N GLN A 873 -1.62 29.16 41.41
CA GLN A 873 -2.41 30.21 42.04
C GLN A 873 -1.52 31.27 42.71
N PRO A 874 -1.48 32.51 42.19
CA PRO A 874 -0.69 33.61 42.76
C PRO A 874 -0.87 33.82 44.27
N ALA A 875 -2.12 33.81 44.75
CA ALA A 875 -2.45 34.06 46.15
C ALA A 875 -1.93 32.98 47.11
N TRP A 876 -1.77 31.74 46.62
CA TRP A 876 -1.20 30.65 47.42
C TRP A 876 0.33 30.67 47.36
N LEU A 877 0.90 30.89 46.17
CA LEU A 877 2.32 30.71 45.93
C LEU A 877 3.16 31.90 46.41
N PHE A 878 2.81 33.13 46.06
CA PHE A 878 3.70 34.28 46.32
C PHE A 878 4.02 34.47 47.80
N PRO A 879 3.06 34.38 48.74
CA PRO A 879 3.36 34.43 50.19
C PRO A 879 4.30 33.31 50.68
N ARG A 880 4.37 32.17 49.98
CA ARG A 880 5.24 31.04 50.32
C ARG A 880 6.62 31.18 49.66
N ILE A 881 6.70 31.53 48.39
CA ILE A 881 7.97 31.57 47.65
C ILE A 881 8.87 32.72 48.10
N VAL A 882 8.31 33.85 48.56
CA VAL A 882 9.10 34.96 49.14
C VAL A 882 9.83 34.56 50.42
N GLN A 883 9.30 33.60 51.19
CA GLN A 883 9.97 33.07 52.39
C GLN A 883 11.30 32.37 52.05
N VAL A 884 11.47 31.92 50.80
CA VAL A 884 12.72 31.28 50.33
C VAL A 884 13.84 32.32 50.11
N LEU A 885 13.54 33.63 50.08
CA LEU A 885 14.56 34.68 49.97
C LEU A 885 15.55 34.68 51.16
N GLN A 886 15.20 34.05 52.29
CA GLN A 886 16.14 33.84 53.39
C GLN A 886 17.27 32.85 53.06
N VAL A 887 17.15 32.07 51.98
CA VAL A 887 18.18 31.15 51.46
C VAL A 887 19.06 31.92 50.46
N PRO A 888 20.30 32.32 50.82
CA PRO A 888 21.12 33.20 49.99
C PRO A 888 21.43 32.62 48.60
N GLU A 889 21.54 31.30 48.48
CA GLU A 889 21.88 30.61 47.24
C GLU A 889 20.79 30.72 46.15
N TYR A 890 19.53 30.94 46.55
CA TYR A 890 18.39 31.08 45.63
C TYR A 890 17.89 32.51 45.48
N ARG A 891 18.22 33.41 46.42
CA ARG A 891 17.66 34.75 46.53
C ARG A 891 17.69 35.52 45.21
N SER A 892 18.87 35.69 44.61
CA SER A 892 19.03 36.45 43.37
C SER A 892 18.18 35.90 42.21
N ASN A 893 18.05 34.58 42.11
CA ASN A 893 17.28 33.93 41.05
C ASN A 893 15.76 34.03 41.30
N ILE A 894 15.31 33.89 42.54
CA ILE A 894 13.91 34.11 42.91
C ILE A 894 13.52 35.57 42.66
N LEU A 895 14.38 36.53 43.03
CA LEU A 895 14.14 37.95 42.77
C LEU A 895 13.98 38.24 41.27
N LYS A 896 14.79 37.63 40.39
CA LYS A 896 14.61 37.75 38.94
C LYS A 896 13.21 37.28 38.49
N GLY A 897 12.72 36.17 39.03
CA GLY A 897 11.37 35.67 38.73
C GLY A 897 10.27 36.60 39.26
N LEU A 898 10.39 37.04 40.52
CA LEU A 898 9.46 37.96 41.16
C LEU A 898 9.36 39.29 40.43
N VAL A 899 10.49 39.85 40.01
CA VAL A 899 10.56 41.08 39.21
C VAL A 899 9.72 40.93 37.93
N LEU A 900 9.79 39.80 37.23
CA LEU A 900 8.97 39.57 36.03
C LEU A 900 7.48 39.44 36.34
N SER A 901 7.13 38.87 37.49
CA SER A 901 5.75 38.77 37.98
C SER A 901 5.17 40.13 38.38
N ILE A 902 5.95 40.95 39.09
CA ILE A 902 5.60 42.31 39.47
C ILE A 902 5.54 43.21 38.25
N GLY A 903 6.46 43.09 37.29
CA GLY A 903 6.38 43.84 36.02
C GLY A 903 5.31 43.34 35.04
N SER A 904 4.46 42.37 35.42
CA SER A 904 3.43 41.81 34.56
C SER A 904 2.28 42.79 34.33
N ARG A 905 1.69 42.78 33.13
CA ARG A 905 0.45 43.54 32.85
C ARG A 905 -0.80 42.88 33.43
N ASN A 906 -0.69 41.62 33.88
CA ASN A 906 -1.81 40.92 34.50
C ASN A 906 -1.91 41.28 35.99
N GLU A 907 -2.94 42.03 36.34
CA GLU A 907 -3.24 42.43 37.72
C GLU A 907 -3.41 41.23 38.67
N GLY A 908 -3.86 40.09 38.16
CA GLY A 908 -3.98 38.84 38.92
C GLY A 908 -2.62 38.22 39.32
N THR A 909 -1.53 38.66 38.70
CA THR A 909 -0.15 38.22 39.01
C THR A 909 0.66 39.33 39.67
N HIS A 910 0.53 40.56 39.16
CA HIS A 910 1.25 41.74 39.63
C HIS A 910 0.98 42.00 41.12
N ARG A 911 -0.29 42.25 41.51
CA ARG A 911 -0.61 42.65 42.88
C ARG A 911 -0.22 41.58 43.91
N PRO A 912 -0.58 40.29 43.73
CA PRO A 912 -0.20 39.29 44.70
C PRO A 912 1.32 39.13 44.88
N ALA A 913 2.10 39.27 43.80
CA ALA A 913 3.57 39.20 43.87
C ALA A 913 4.16 40.42 44.61
N ALA A 914 3.68 41.62 44.29
CA ALA A 914 4.12 42.86 44.92
C ALA A 914 3.78 42.90 46.40
N THR A 915 2.51 42.63 46.76
CA THR A 915 2.04 42.59 48.14
C THR A 915 2.81 41.57 48.97
N ALA A 916 2.97 40.34 48.47
CA ALA A 916 3.69 39.29 49.20
C ALA A 916 5.17 39.65 49.45
N LEU A 917 5.84 40.29 48.49
CA LEU A 917 7.23 40.71 48.66
C LEU A 917 7.36 41.84 49.70
N THR A 918 6.49 42.85 49.62
CA THR A 918 6.44 43.97 50.56
C THR A 918 6.16 43.50 51.98
N GLU A 919 5.10 42.72 52.18
CA GLU A 919 4.72 42.18 53.50
C GLU A 919 5.85 41.34 54.09
N TYR A 920 6.43 40.44 53.29
CA TYR A 920 7.55 39.61 53.73
C TYR A 920 8.75 40.44 54.19
N LEU A 921 9.14 41.48 53.45
CA LEU A 921 10.31 42.29 53.81
C LEU A 921 10.08 43.08 55.11
N ILE A 922 8.88 43.63 55.32
CA ILE A 922 8.52 44.34 56.56
C ILE A 922 8.50 43.37 57.75
N GLU A 923 7.83 42.23 57.60
CA GLU A 923 7.74 41.21 58.65
C GLU A 923 9.12 40.64 59.00
N ARG A 924 9.97 40.40 58.00
CA ARG A 924 11.30 39.83 58.21
C ARG A 924 12.26 40.83 58.84
N ASP A 925 12.23 42.09 58.43
CA ASP A 925 13.08 43.13 58.99
C ASP A 925 12.70 43.45 60.44
N THR A 926 11.41 43.45 60.77
CA THR A 926 10.93 43.62 62.14
C THR A 926 11.27 42.44 63.05
N ALA A 927 11.15 41.21 62.54
CA ALA A 927 11.46 40.01 63.32
C ALA A 927 12.98 39.74 63.46
N PHE A 928 13.77 40.08 62.44
CA PHE A 928 15.19 39.78 62.34
C PHE A 928 16.02 40.97 61.79
N PRO A 929 16.06 42.11 62.50
CA PRO A 929 16.70 43.34 61.99
C PRO A 929 18.20 43.21 61.71
N ASN A 930 18.87 42.25 62.35
CA ASN A 930 20.29 41.98 62.15
C ASN A 930 20.60 41.26 60.82
N GLU A 931 19.60 40.69 60.13
CA GLU A 931 19.80 39.98 58.85
C GLU A 931 19.96 40.92 57.66
N ARG A 932 19.55 42.20 57.80
CA ARG A 932 19.62 43.23 56.75
C ARG A 932 19.13 42.72 55.39
N ILE A 933 18.00 42.02 55.41
CA ILE A 933 17.44 41.37 54.22
C ILE A 933 16.99 42.40 53.18
N ILE A 934 16.49 43.56 53.63
CA ILE A 934 16.11 44.68 52.76
C ILE A 934 17.35 45.19 52.01
N ASP A 935 18.45 45.48 52.70
CA ASP A 935 19.71 45.90 52.08
C ASP A 935 20.20 44.89 51.03
N ALA A 936 20.12 43.60 51.36
CA ALA A 936 20.52 42.52 50.46
C ALA A 936 19.64 42.48 49.20
N VAL A 937 18.32 42.54 49.35
CA VAL A 937 17.36 42.55 48.23
C VAL A 937 17.53 43.79 47.36
N PHE A 938 17.64 44.98 47.95
CA PHE A 938 17.86 46.23 47.23
C PHE A 938 19.18 46.19 46.46
N LYS A 939 20.26 45.73 47.08
CA LYS A 939 21.55 45.55 46.42
C LYS A 939 21.44 44.60 45.23
N GLU A 940 20.81 43.44 45.39
CA GLU A 940 20.65 42.45 44.32
C GLU A 940 19.76 42.96 43.17
N LEU A 941 18.70 43.74 43.46
CA LEU A 941 17.89 44.41 42.44
C LEU A 941 18.69 45.48 41.67
N LEU A 942 19.50 46.28 42.38
CA LEU A 942 20.40 47.26 41.77
C LEU A 942 21.46 46.59 40.90
N ASP A 943 22.05 45.49 41.36
CA ASP A 943 23.04 44.73 40.61
C ASP A 943 22.41 44.09 39.36
N LEU A 944 21.16 43.60 39.46
CA LEU A 944 20.39 43.11 38.32
C LEU A 944 20.11 44.21 37.28
N ALA A 945 19.74 45.42 37.73
CA ALA A 945 19.50 46.57 36.87
C ALA A 945 20.79 47.03 36.16
N LYS A 946 21.92 47.08 36.89
CA LYS A 946 23.24 47.42 36.31
C LYS A 946 23.67 46.40 35.26
N ALA A 947 23.49 45.11 35.54
CA ALA A 947 23.85 44.03 34.62
C ALA A 947 23.01 44.02 33.34
N ASN A 948 21.79 44.60 33.37
CA ASN A 948 20.84 44.58 32.25
C ASN A 948 20.42 45.99 31.80
N SER A 949 21.29 46.99 31.97
CA SER A 949 20.96 48.42 31.78
C SER A 949 20.41 48.79 30.39
N ALA A 950 20.71 48.00 29.36
CA ALA A 950 20.20 48.18 28.00
C ALA A 950 18.87 47.46 27.72
N SER A 951 18.35 46.67 28.67
CA SER A 951 17.19 45.81 28.48
C SER A 951 15.95 46.39 29.16
N ASN A 952 15.09 47.06 28.39
CA ASN A 952 13.82 47.59 28.89
C ASN A 952 12.90 46.50 29.47
N THR A 953 13.01 45.27 28.98
CA THR A 953 12.23 44.13 29.46
C THR A 953 12.64 43.65 30.85
N VAL A 954 13.80 44.10 31.35
CA VAL A 954 14.30 43.78 32.69
C VAL A 954 14.28 45.02 33.59
N VAL A 955 14.76 46.16 33.09
CA VAL A 955 14.88 47.40 33.88
C VAL A 955 13.50 47.96 34.26
N LEU A 956 12.53 47.96 33.35
CA LEU A 956 11.19 48.49 33.68
C LEU A 956 10.50 47.66 34.79
N PRO A 957 10.46 46.32 34.72
CA PRO A 957 9.98 45.51 35.84
C PRO A 957 10.71 45.76 37.17
N ILE A 958 12.03 46.01 37.15
CA ILE A 958 12.79 46.34 38.36
C ILE A 958 12.33 47.69 38.94
N LEU A 959 12.11 48.70 38.08
CA LEU A 959 11.58 49.99 38.53
C LEU A 959 10.17 49.84 39.10
N SER A 960 9.29 49.05 38.47
CA SER A 960 7.98 48.70 39.04
C SER A 960 8.08 47.97 40.36
N THR A 961 9.12 47.15 40.54
CA THR A 961 9.40 46.48 41.83
C THR A 961 9.81 47.50 42.88
N PHE A 962 10.69 48.46 42.57
CA PHE A 962 11.02 49.55 43.51
C PHE A 962 9.80 50.41 43.84
N ASP A 963 8.97 50.73 42.85
CA ASP A 963 7.74 51.48 43.04
C ASP A 963 6.80 50.77 44.03
N ALA A 964 6.55 49.47 43.82
CA ALA A 964 5.75 48.66 44.74
C ALA A 964 6.33 48.58 46.17
N LEU A 965 7.66 48.54 46.30
CA LEU A 965 8.33 48.53 47.62
C LEU A 965 8.24 49.89 48.33
N ILE A 966 8.28 50.99 47.59
CA ILE A 966 8.14 52.36 48.11
C ILE A 966 6.69 52.61 48.52
N GLU A 967 5.73 52.32 47.65
CA GLU A 967 4.29 52.39 47.97
C GLU A 967 3.94 51.53 49.18
N GLY A 968 4.58 50.36 49.28
CA GLY A 968 4.46 49.43 50.39
C GLY A 968 5.10 49.88 51.71
N SER A 969 5.76 51.04 51.76
CA SER A 969 6.47 51.56 52.95
C SER A 969 7.59 50.64 53.47
N VAL A 970 8.23 49.85 52.61
CA VAL A 970 9.37 48.99 52.99
C VAL A 970 10.60 49.83 53.36
N VAL A 971 10.73 51.01 52.74
CA VAL A 971 11.73 52.01 53.11
C VAL A 971 11.01 53.11 53.88
N ALA A 972 11.38 53.32 55.13
CA ALA A 972 10.83 54.42 55.93
C ALA A 972 11.17 55.77 55.27
N GLU A 973 10.22 56.71 55.27
CA GLU A 973 10.53 58.12 54.97
C GLU A 973 11.69 58.55 55.86
N PRO A 974 12.74 59.21 55.33
CA PRO A 974 13.74 59.80 56.18
C PRO A 974 13.03 60.84 57.04
N THR A 975 12.84 60.55 58.33
CA THR A 975 12.37 61.56 59.28
C THR A 975 13.31 62.77 59.15
N GLU A 976 12.76 63.98 59.13
CA GLU A 976 13.45 65.28 59.01
C GLU A 976 14.58 65.54 60.04
N SER A 977 14.97 64.54 60.83
CA SER A 977 16.00 64.60 61.86
C SER A 977 17.42 64.20 61.41
N GLU A 978 17.62 63.54 60.26
CA GLU A 978 18.97 63.12 59.82
C GLU A 978 19.65 64.05 58.79
N GLU A 979 18.93 64.98 58.14
CA GLU A 979 19.53 65.96 57.22
C GLU A 979 20.37 67.07 57.90
N ARG A 980 20.49 67.08 59.23
CA ARG A 980 21.34 68.04 59.96
C ARG A 980 22.64 67.46 60.52
N ALA A 981 22.96 66.21 60.26
CA ALA A 981 24.19 65.59 60.74
C ALA A 981 24.98 64.93 59.59
N ASN A 982 25.35 65.70 58.57
CA ASN A 982 26.61 65.58 57.81
C ASN A 982 26.64 66.62 56.67
N VAL A 983 27.05 67.85 57.05
CA VAL A 983 27.81 68.76 56.19
C VAL A 983 29.27 68.63 56.59
#